data_AF-A0AAU3WN84-F1
#
_entry.id   AF-A0AAU3WN84-F1
#
_cell.length_a   1.000
_cell.length_b   1.000
_cell.length_c   1.000
_cell.angle_alpha   90.00
_cell.angle_beta   90.00
_cell.angle_gamma   90.00
#
_symmetry.space_group_name_H-M   'P 1'
#
loop_
_entity.id
_entity.type
_entity.pdbx_description
1 polymer ?
#
loop_
_entity_poly.entity_id
_entity_poly.type
_entity_poly.pdbx_seq_one_letter_code
_entity_poly.pdbx_strand_id
1 'polypeptide(L)'
;MSWQNSPMGAPQQPMAAPQQPMAAAQQVAYEPHPFIGGRASALRALAAWRAAVPDAPRVALLTGSPGCGSSRLLTGFLMLCDPGHRERIDLSRLDPWTVPPSLPAPAVPSAAGLTPAQLLWVLADHYGIDVARDAEVYEALGTGERVIVVPDVDEAGPVRAGRGPERMARELLLPLAGLPSVRLLAEVPRAVAAEIAAALPAGTAQVIDLDAPEHADLHGLTLQTQIALDPNFGAPRLPFTEDPQMRLWLAQGIASRTATGPGGSRLTAQLAVNAHLLAPEPPPNAALFPAGPADAVAMHAQRLGADPTLLPAMLAPLALAEGEGLPLPLWAPLASALAGRDLAPDIANGMPLAGPFVTTVNDEDATAPTLITLAHPALAEAIRATLPDVRTAHLSLAMELLERVPEEGWEQADPYVRDGIVGHLLGAGQLPRLLKDPWLLVHTDPVVLRAALDEITTEPRARESLPAPGRTYLRIAPLLTRTQAGPEQRARMLVAAFEEDGLTQYAAALGSAGGGSGASGSTGRDEVGGPAASGPPTAPVIPQRTAPPSTAPPATPPQRTPTVVDYPLAPPEPSPSTSPQPHQSAPAPTPADPPPGRPATGPGNTAVFTYVDPRTGQEAYVTATSAPGKPPAEYQGMAQLGELRVPVENVVGIHTDLCPGYFPGGYTANVLLSTFPNASHSHAHPYGRDQASRTEGIAALTSHAQLMSQLAGQQAPPQPFRAPLPHPVPPTHVLPDAELGPLLTQVFGAEKVRRYAPQLLATAALPDAARATLATAGLPADVPLFFLADTDAPGVPPVMGGMFADARTHLIGTGAQLPPAAADTLATHTRIGTDGMFVITVQRDSGQVWAAMPLDGSLQYVNSSVAAFAYSLATLYATRGHMIDATPHTAGNIVADLQTRLLAIDPNALSQPDNWWSLVIEQMWHGLF
;
A
#
# COMPACT_ATOMS: atom_id res chain seq x y z
N MET A 1 11.31 -88.12 19.69
CA MET A 1 11.54 -88.75 18.37
C MET A 1 11.72 -87.63 17.35
N SER A 2 12.39 -87.91 16.23
CA SER A 2 12.86 -86.92 15.24
C SER A 2 12.02 -86.93 13.94
N TRP A 3 12.46 -86.15 12.93
CA TRP A 3 11.99 -86.08 11.53
C TRP A 3 10.70 -85.25 11.27
N GLN A 4 10.49 -84.63 10.10
CA GLN A 4 11.37 -83.80 9.25
C GLN A 4 10.55 -83.08 8.15
N ASN A 5 11.09 -81.98 7.60
CA ASN A 5 10.92 -81.43 6.24
C ASN A 5 9.53 -81.02 5.66
N SER A 6 9.55 -79.86 5.01
CA SER A 6 8.58 -79.34 4.02
C SER A 6 8.66 -80.10 2.67
N PRO A 7 7.78 -79.87 1.67
CA PRO A 7 7.86 -78.66 0.83
C PRO A 7 6.54 -78.08 0.25
N MET A 8 6.73 -76.96 -0.46
CA MET A 8 5.82 -76.06 -1.18
C MET A 8 4.68 -76.66 -2.04
N GLY A 9 3.59 -75.89 -2.17
CA GLY A 9 2.58 -75.97 -3.23
C GLY A 9 1.62 -74.77 -3.18
N ALA A 10 1.38 -74.07 -4.30
CA ALA A 10 0.65 -72.80 -4.30
C ALA A 10 -0.89 -72.96 -4.23
N PRO A 11 -1.63 -72.07 -3.52
CA PRO A 11 -3.09 -72.07 -3.52
C PRO A 11 -3.66 -71.35 -4.75
N GLN A 12 -4.66 -71.96 -5.39
CA GLN A 12 -5.51 -71.32 -6.40
C GLN A 12 -6.69 -70.57 -5.75
N GLN A 13 -7.34 -69.69 -6.50
CA GLN A 13 -8.41 -68.80 -6.04
C GLN A 13 -9.68 -69.54 -5.61
N PRO A 14 -10.36 -69.11 -4.53
CA PRO A 14 -11.77 -69.41 -4.27
C PRO A 14 -12.72 -68.33 -4.85
N MET A 15 -13.97 -68.74 -5.10
CA MET A 15 -15.02 -68.02 -5.83
C MET A 15 -15.48 -66.70 -5.20
N ALA A 16 -15.99 -65.79 -6.04
CA ALA A 16 -16.61 -64.53 -5.64
C ALA A 16 -18.02 -64.69 -5.04
N ALA A 17 -18.37 -63.81 -4.11
CA ALA A 17 -19.73 -63.62 -3.59
C ALA A 17 -20.47 -62.51 -4.39
N PRO A 18 -21.82 -62.54 -4.47
CA PRO A 18 -22.57 -61.64 -5.33
C PRO A 18 -22.60 -60.19 -4.79
N GLN A 19 -22.18 -59.24 -5.62
CA GLN A 19 -22.31 -57.81 -5.34
C GLN A 19 -23.78 -57.36 -5.49
N GLN A 20 -24.32 -56.70 -4.47
CA GLN A 20 -25.50 -55.86 -4.67
C GLN A 20 -25.07 -54.54 -5.35
N PRO A 21 -25.83 -54.02 -6.33
CA PRO A 21 -25.50 -52.77 -6.99
C PRO A 21 -25.78 -51.60 -6.04
N MET A 22 -24.75 -51.17 -5.30
CA MET A 22 -24.80 -49.92 -4.55
C MET A 22 -24.90 -48.78 -5.56
N ALA A 23 -26.05 -48.10 -5.60
CA ALA A 23 -26.31 -47.06 -6.57
C ALA A 23 -25.27 -45.94 -6.44
N ALA A 24 -24.58 -45.63 -7.54
CA ALA A 24 -23.59 -44.55 -7.58
C ALA A 24 -24.32 -43.21 -7.50
N ALA A 25 -24.53 -42.72 -6.29
CA ALA A 25 -24.94 -41.34 -6.05
C ALA A 25 -23.87 -40.42 -6.65
N GLN A 26 -24.21 -39.73 -7.72
CA GLN A 26 -23.33 -38.72 -8.32
C GLN A 26 -23.11 -37.63 -7.26
N GLN A 27 -21.91 -37.60 -6.68
CA GLN A 27 -21.49 -36.49 -5.84
C GLN A 27 -21.49 -35.23 -6.70
N VAL A 28 -22.36 -34.28 -6.35
CA VAL A 28 -22.32 -32.93 -6.93
C VAL A 28 -20.97 -32.33 -6.56
N ALA A 29 -20.12 -32.11 -7.55
CA ALA A 29 -18.80 -31.52 -7.37
C ALA A 29 -18.98 -30.01 -7.14
N TYR A 30 -19.22 -29.64 -5.88
CA TYR A 30 -19.24 -28.24 -5.47
C TYR A 30 -17.88 -27.58 -5.69
N GLU A 31 -17.90 -26.33 -6.11
CA GLU A 31 -16.71 -25.52 -6.35
C GLU A 31 -16.19 -24.90 -5.05
N PRO A 32 -14.86 -24.67 -4.94
CA PRO A 32 -14.30 -23.96 -3.81
C PRO A 32 -14.74 -22.48 -3.82
N HIS A 33 -14.85 -21.87 -2.63
CA HIS A 33 -15.15 -20.44 -2.52
C HIS A 33 -14.12 -19.60 -3.30
N PRO A 34 -14.53 -18.72 -4.24
CA PRO A 34 -13.63 -18.16 -5.26
C PRO A 34 -12.47 -17.34 -4.67
N PHE A 35 -12.68 -16.67 -3.54
CA PHE A 35 -11.60 -15.93 -2.85
C PHE A 35 -10.64 -16.85 -2.06
N ILE A 36 -11.09 -18.01 -1.58
CA ILE A 36 -10.32 -18.87 -0.64
C ILE A 36 -9.63 -20.04 -1.37
N GLY A 37 -10.26 -20.59 -2.41
CA GLY A 37 -9.72 -21.73 -3.16
C GLY A 37 -9.73 -23.08 -2.41
N GLY A 38 -10.40 -23.17 -1.26
CA GLY A 38 -10.42 -24.40 -0.45
C GLY A 38 -10.99 -24.21 0.97
N ARG A 39 -10.40 -24.89 1.95
CA ARG A 39 -10.75 -24.85 3.40
C ARG A 39 -12.21 -25.17 3.74
N ALA A 40 -12.91 -25.95 2.92
CA ALA A 40 -14.34 -26.25 3.07
C ALA A 40 -14.75 -26.75 4.48
N SER A 41 -13.92 -27.58 5.13
CA SER A 41 -14.19 -28.05 6.51
C SER A 41 -14.28 -26.90 7.52
N ALA A 42 -13.32 -25.98 7.51
CA ALA A 42 -13.31 -24.81 8.40
C ALA A 42 -14.45 -23.83 8.05
N LEU A 43 -14.76 -23.64 6.75
CA LEU A 43 -15.93 -22.87 6.33
C LEU A 43 -17.25 -23.44 6.87
N ARG A 44 -17.43 -24.77 6.88
CA ARG A 44 -18.62 -25.40 7.48
C ARG A 44 -18.73 -25.12 8.98
N ALA A 45 -17.61 -25.13 9.70
CA ALA A 45 -17.59 -24.79 11.13
C ALA A 45 -17.98 -23.32 11.36
N LEU A 46 -17.43 -22.38 10.59
CA LEU A 46 -17.76 -20.95 10.66
C LEU A 46 -19.22 -20.67 10.25
N ALA A 47 -19.73 -21.34 9.22
CA ALA A 47 -21.12 -21.23 8.79
C ALA A 47 -22.10 -21.78 9.85
N ALA A 48 -21.80 -22.93 10.46
CA ALA A 48 -22.59 -23.51 11.56
C ALA A 48 -22.58 -22.62 12.82
N TRP A 49 -21.43 -22.05 13.17
CA TRP A 49 -21.32 -21.03 14.22
C TRP A 49 -22.18 -19.79 13.89
N ARG A 50 -22.11 -19.26 12.67
CA ARG A 50 -22.89 -18.08 12.25
C ARG A 50 -24.40 -18.32 12.27
N ALA A 51 -24.80 -19.54 11.94
CA ALA A 51 -26.19 -20.00 11.92
C ALA A 51 -26.77 -20.34 13.29
N ALA A 52 -25.96 -20.36 14.36
CA ALA A 52 -26.37 -20.74 15.71
C ALA A 52 -27.10 -22.11 15.74
N VAL A 53 -26.57 -23.09 15.01
CA VAL A 53 -27.05 -24.49 15.02
C VAL A 53 -27.12 -25.01 16.47
N PRO A 54 -28.12 -25.83 16.85
CA PRO A 54 -28.16 -26.45 18.17
C PRO A 54 -26.82 -27.11 18.55
N ASP A 55 -26.45 -26.95 19.82
CA ASP A 55 -25.18 -27.40 20.40
C ASP A 55 -23.89 -26.79 19.79
N ALA A 56 -23.98 -25.87 18.82
CA ALA A 56 -22.82 -25.15 18.29
C ALA A 56 -22.30 -24.10 19.29
N PRO A 57 -21.01 -24.15 19.68
CA PRO A 57 -20.40 -23.20 20.63
C PRO A 57 -20.63 -21.73 20.23
N ARG A 58 -20.72 -20.85 21.24
CA ARG A 58 -20.86 -19.39 21.01
C ARG A 58 -19.54 -18.73 20.63
N VAL A 59 -18.43 -19.28 21.10
CA VAL A 59 -17.09 -18.75 20.87
C VAL A 59 -16.38 -19.64 19.85
N ALA A 60 -15.87 -19.04 18.78
CA ALA A 60 -15.01 -19.70 17.80
C ALA A 60 -13.63 -19.04 17.82
N LEU A 61 -12.58 -19.84 17.94
CA LEU A 61 -11.19 -19.38 18.00
C LEU A 61 -10.47 -19.92 16.77
N LEU A 62 -10.35 -19.08 15.74
CA LEU A 62 -9.64 -19.40 14.51
C LEU A 62 -8.14 -19.26 14.77
N THR A 63 -7.38 -20.31 14.45
CA THR A 63 -5.94 -20.35 14.73
C THR A 63 -5.20 -21.23 13.74
N GLY A 64 -3.87 -21.15 13.73
CA GLY A 64 -2.98 -21.98 12.92
C GLY A 64 -1.54 -21.49 13.05
N SER A 65 -0.62 -22.11 12.31
CA SER A 65 0.75 -21.63 12.16
C SER A 65 0.83 -20.45 11.16
N PRO A 66 1.90 -19.64 11.20
CA PRO A 66 1.99 -18.41 10.40
C PRO A 66 1.83 -18.65 8.90
N GLY A 67 0.93 -17.89 8.28
CA GLY A 67 0.65 -17.98 6.84
C GLY A 67 -0.21 -19.19 6.42
N CYS A 68 -0.83 -19.92 7.35
CA CYS A 68 -1.81 -20.98 7.06
C CYS A 68 -3.07 -20.49 6.29
N GLY A 69 -3.27 -19.17 6.21
CA GLY A 69 -4.37 -18.53 5.48
C GLY A 69 -5.62 -18.27 6.33
N SER A 70 -5.48 -18.11 7.65
CA SER A 70 -6.55 -17.76 8.59
C SER A 70 -7.28 -16.48 8.18
N SER A 71 -6.56 -15.38 7.99
CA SER A 71 -7.14 -14.06 7.66
C SER A 71 -7.80 -14.05 6.28
N ARG A 72 -7.27 -14.84 5.33
CA ARG A 72 -7.90 -15.07 4.01
C ARG A 72 -9.18 -15.89 4.10
N LEU A 73 -9.21 -16.92 4.96
CA LEU A 73 -10.41 -17.70 5.26
C LEU A 73 -11.46 -16.83 5.97
N LEU A 74 -11.05 -16.04 6.96
CA LEU A 74 -11.93 -15.15 7.72
C LEU A 74 -12.55 -14.08 6.81
N THR A 75 -11.73 -13.40 6.01
CA THR A 75 -12.19 -12.42 5.00
C THR A 75 -13.17 -13.06 4.02
N GLY A 76 -12.85 -14.23 3.46
CA GLY A 76 -13.77 -14.91 2.53
C GLY A 76 -15.07 -15.41 3.18
N PHE A 77 -15.05 -15.76 4.47
CA PHE A 77 -16.26 -16.06 5.24
C PHE A 77 -17.08 -14.79 5.53
N LEU A 78 -16.43 -13.65 5.80
CA LEU A 78 -17.09 -12.35 5.95
C LEU A 78 -17.70 -11.86 4.63
N MET A 79 -17.07 -12.11 3.48
CA MET A 79 -17.66 -11.86 2.15
C MET A 79 -18.96 -12.64 1.91
N LEU A 80 -19.16 -13.79 2.56
CA LEU A 80 -20.44 -14.52 2.53
C LEU A 80 -21.45 -13.99 3.55
N CYS A 81 -21.01 -13.25 4.57
CA CYS A 81 -21.88 -12.63 5.58
C CYS A 81 -22.36 -11.23 5.16
N ASP A 82 -21.53 -10.45 4.48
CA ASP A 82 -21.89 -9.14 3.93
C ASP A 82 -22.80 -9.29 2.69
N PRO A 83 -23.98 -8.64 2.64
CA PRO A 83 -24.86 -8.70 1.47
C PRO A 83 -24.20 -8.26 0.17
N GLY A 84 -23.43 -7.16 0.19
CA GLY A 84 -22.86 -6.54 -1.01
C GLY A 84 -21.78 -7.38 -1.70
N HIS A 85 -21.04 -8.19 -0.94
CA HIS A 85 -20.11 -9.20 -1.47
C HIS A 85 -20.81 -10.53 -1.77
N ARG A 86 -21.76 -10.95 -0.93
CA ARG A 86 -22.50 -12.20 -1.10
C ARG A 86 -23.28 -12.26 -2.42
N GLU A 87 -23.88 -11.16 -2.84
CA GLU A 87 -24.62 -11.07 -4.11
C GLU A 87 -23.73 -11.21 -5.35
N ARG A 88 -22.41 -11.01 -5.22
CA ARG A 88 -21.42 -11.17 -6.31
C ARG A 88 -20.91 -12.61 -6.45
N ILE A 89 -21.32 -13.52 -5.56
CA ILE A 89 -20.84 -14.90 -5.49
C ILE A 89 -21.97 -15.85 -5.88
N ASP A 90 -21.74 -16.72 -6.87
CA ASP A 90 -22.71 -17.74 -7.26
C ASP A 90 -22.79 -18.85 -6.20
N LEU A 91 -23.65 -18.62 -5.20
CA LEU A 91 -23.90 -19.55 -4.10
C LEU A 91 -24.45 -20.90 -4.55
N SER A 92 -24.96 -21.03 -5.80
CA SER A 92 -25.49 -22.30 -6.31
C SER A 92 -24.40 -23.32 -6.66
N ARG A 93 -23.17 -22.85 -6.87
CA ARG A 93 -21.98 -23.67 -7.18
C ARG A 93 -21.20 -24.08 -5.94
N LEU A 94 -21.42 -23.40 -4.82
CA LEU A 94 -20.79 -23.71 -3.53
C LEU A 94 -21.52 -24.84 -2.79
N ASP A 95 -20.81 -25.51 -1.88
CA ASP A 95 -21.43 -26.43 -0.91
C ASP A 95 -22.38 -25.64 0.01
N PRO A 96 -23.69 -25.96 0.08
CA PRO A 96 -24.64 -25.26 0.94
C PRO A 96 -24.24 -25.21 2.42
N TRP A 97 -23.41 -26.16 2.89
CA TRP A 97 -22.93 -26.19 4.28
C TRP A 97 -21.77 -25.21 4.55
N THR A 98 -21.08 -24.68 3.52
CA THR A 98 -20.06 -23.63 3.68
C THR A 98 -20.66 -22.22 3.63
N VAL A 99 -21.93 -22.09 3.22
CA VAL A 99 -22.61 -20.82 3.04
C VAL A 99 -23.38 -20.45 4.33
N PRO A 100 -22.97 -19.41 5.08
CA PRO A 100 -23.75 -18.93 6.23
C PRO A 100 -25.14 -18.44 5.81
N PRO A 101 -26.14 -18.43 6.71
CA PRO A 101 -27.46 -17.86 6.42
C PRO A 101 -27.38 -16.35 6.19
N SER A 102 -28.33 -15.82 5.42
CA SER A 102 -28.48 -14.38 5.25
C SER A 102 -29.01 -13.77 6.55
N LEU A 103 -28.12 -13.10 7.27
CA LEU A 103 -28.32 -12.40 8.53
C LEU A 103 -27.53 -11.08 8.45
N PRO A 104 -27.79 -10.08 9.32
CA PRO A 104 -26.99 -8.86 9.36
C PRO A 104 -25.48 -9.16 9.49
N ALA A 105 -24.65 -8.32 8.87
CA ALA A 105 -23.20 -8.40 9.00
C ALA A 105 -22.79 -8.29 10.49
N PRO A 106 -21.79 -9.06 10.95
CA PRO A 106 -21.28 -8.95 12.30
C PRO A 106 -20.48 -7.65 12.49
N ALA A 107 -20.26 -7.24 13.74
CA ALA A 107 -19.25 -6.22 14.05
C ALA A 107 -17.85 -6.81 13.83
N VAL A 108 -17.00 -6.14 13.05
CA VAL A 108 -15.64 -6.61 12.71
C VAL A 108 -14.56 -5.57 13.04
N PRO A 109 -14.30 -5.24 14.32
CA PRO A 109 -13.21 -4.34 14.68
C PRO A 109 -11.87 -5.10 14.74
N SER A 110 -10.90 -4.69 13.93
CA SER A 110 -9.54 -5.24 13.96
C SER A 110 -8.83 -4.90 15.27
N ALA A 111 -8.09 -5.87 15.84
CA ALA A 111 -7.29 -5.66 17.03
C ALA A 111 -5.93 -4.98 16.75
N ALA A 112 -5.49 -4.91 15.49
CA ALA A 112 -4.16 -4.42 15.12
C ALA A 112 -3.85 -3.03 15.71
N GLY A 113 -2.72 -2.90 16.42
CA GLY A 113 -2.30 -1.65 17.07
C GLY A 113 -3.15 -1.19 18.27
N LEU A 114 -4.35 -1.74 18.49
CA LEU A 114 -5.27 -1.27 19.52
C LEU A 114 -5.08 -1.99 20.86
N THR A 115 -5.17 -1.22 21.95
CA THR A 115 -5.26 -1.80 23.31
C THR A 115 -6.67 -2.41 23.55
N PRO A 116 -6.82 -3.33 24.53
CA PRO A 116 -8.12 -3.96 24.82
C PRO A 116 -9.22 -2.95 25.16
N ALA A 117 -8.87 -1.85 25.84
CA ALA A 117 -9.79 -0.76 26.12
C ALA A 117 -10.20 0.00 24.84
N GLN A 118 -9.27 0.33 23.94
CA GLN A 118 -9.62 0.99 22.67
C GLN A 118 -10.58 0.14 21.85
N LEU A 119 -10.34 -1.17 21.74
CA LEU A 119 -11.21 -2.08 20.98
C LEU A 119 -12.60 -2.22 21.63
N LEU A 120 -12.69 -2.20 22.95
CA LEU A 120 -13.97 -2.15 23.68
C LEU A 120 -14.76 -0.86 23.37
N TRP A 121 -14.09 0.29 23.27
CA TRP A 121 -14.75 1.55 22.93
C TRP A 121 -15.11 1.67 21.43
N VAL A 122 -14.37 1.03 20.52
CA VAL A 122 -14.80 0.85 19.11
C VAL A 122 -16.07 -0.02 19.04
N LEU A 123 -16.18 -1.06 19.86
CA LEU A 123 -17.41 -1.85 19.99
C LEU A 123 -18.57 -1.03 20.61
N ALA A 124 -18.28 -0.15 21.56
CA ALA A 124 -19.29 0.73 22.15
C ALA A 124 -19.88 1.70 21.11
N ASP A 125 -19.03 2.38 20.34
CA ASP A 125 -19.44 3.29 19.26
C ASP A 125 -20.25 2.57 18.17
N HIS A 126 -19.74 1.45 17.65
CA HIS A 126 -20.43 0.64 16.64
C HIS A 126 -21.85 0.21 17.05
N TYR A 127 -22.09 -0.02 18.35
CA TYR A 127 -23.41 -0.39 18.88
C TYR A 127 -24.21 0.77 19.50
N GLY A 128 -23.70 2.02 19.43
CA GLY A 128 -24.38 3.21 19.95
C GLY A 128 -24.49 3.26 21.49
N ILE A 129 -23.48 2.76 22.20
CA ILE A 129 -23.48 2.61 23.66
C ILE A 129 -22.86 3.88 24.31
N ASP A 130 -23.71 4.82 24.70
CA ASP A 130 -23.33 6.03 25.45
C ASP A 130 -23.24 5.74 26.97
N VAL A 131 -22.01 5.52 27.46
CA VAL A 131 -21.67 5.21 28.86
C VAL A 131 -20.34 5.86 29.24
N ALA A 132 -19.96 5.82 30.52
CA ALA A 132 -18.76 6.52 31.03
C ALA A 132 -17.63 5.59 31.50
N ARG A 133 -17.85 4.27 31.53
CA ARG A 133 -16.87 3.29 32.04
C ARG A 133 -16.91 1.97 31.25
N ASP A 134 -15.74 1.34 31.09
CA ASP A 134 -15.55 0.03 30.46
C ASP A 134 -16.52 -1.05 30.99
N ALA A 135 -16.78 -1.07 32.30
CA ALA A 135 -17.73 -2.01 32.93
C ALA A 135 -19.19 -1.80 32.45
N GLU A 136 -19.59 -0.56 32.22
CA GLU A 136 -20.93 -0.20 31.73
C GLU A 136 -21.08 -0.61 30.26
N VAL A 137 -19.99 -0.61 29.47
CA VAL A 137 -19.97 -1.16 28.10
C VAL A 137 -20.24 -2.67 28.13
N TYR A 138 -19.60 -3.43 29.02
CA TYR A 138 -19.84 -4.87 29.16
C TYR A 138 -21.28 -5.19 29.60
N GLU A 139 -21.85 -4.42 30.52
CA GLU A 139 -23.25 -4.56 30.91
C GLU A 139 -24.20 -4.29 29.73
N ALA A 140 -23.93 -3.25 28.94
CA ALA A 140 -24.72 -2.92 27.74
C ALA A 140 -24.58 -3.97 26.62
N LEU A 141 -23.38 -4.51 26.37
CA LEU A 141 -23.16 -5.64 25.45
C LEU A 141 -23.81 -6.95 25.96
N GLY A 142 -24.05 -7.05 27.27
CA GLY A 142 -24.93 -8.05 27.89
C GLY A 142 -26.40 -7.96 27.45
N THR A 143 -26.83 -6.85 26.83
CA THR A 143 -28.22 -6.62 26.41
C THR A 143 -28.43 -6.77 24.89
N GLY A 144 -29.25 -7.76 24.54
CA GLY A 144 -29.54 -8.15 23.15
C GLY A 144 -28.43 -9.00 22.52
N GLU A 145 -28.79 -9.87 21.57
CA GLU A 145 -27.81 -10.74 20.90
C GLU A 145 -26.82 -9.93 20.05
N ARG A 146 -25.52 -10.19 20.22
CA ARG A 146 -24.43 -9.53 19.47
C ARG A 146 -23.57 -10.56 18.78
N VAL A 147 -23.13 -10.27 17.55
CA VAL A 147 -22.17 -11.10 16.81
C VAL A 147 -20.92 -10.27 16.55
N ILE A 148 -19.80 -10.67 17.14
CA ILE A 148 -18.54 -9.95 17.11
C ILE A 148 -17.47 -10.84 16.50
N VAL A 149 -16.69 -10.29 15.58
CA VAL A 149 -15.56 -10.93 14.92
C VAL A 149 -14.32 -10.08 15.15
N VAL A 150 -13.28 -10.60 15.80
CA VAL A 150 -12.04 -9.87 16.06
C VAL A 150 -10.90 -10.50 15.25
N PRO A 151 -10.51 -9.93 14.10
CA PRO A 151 -9.30 -10.31 13.40
C PRO A 151 -8.05 -9.70 14.05
N ASP A 152 -6.88 -10.14 13.59
CA ASP A 152 -5.57 -9.51 13.81
C ASP A 152 -5.14 -9.39 15.29
N VAL A 153 -5.53 -10.36 16.14
CA VAL A 153 -5.19 -10.36 17.58
C VAL A 153 -3.71 -10.66 17.83
N ASP A 154 -3.03 -11.30 16.89
CA ASP A 154 -1.57 -11.44 16.85
C ASP A 154 -0.84 -10.08 16.66
N GLU A 155 -1.53 -9.10 16.09
CA GLU A 155 -1.05 -7.72 15.88
C GLU A 155 -1.51 -6.73 16.96
N ALA A 156 -2.16 -7.20 18.02
CA ALA A 156 -2.79 -6.35 19.04
C ALA A 156 -1.80 -5.47 19.83
N GLY A 157 -2.23 -4.24 20.12
CA GLY A 157 -1.53 -3.27 20.96
C GLY A 157 -0.48 -2.40 20.22
N PRO A 158 -0.23 -1.16 20.69
CA PRO A 158 0.61 -0.18 19.98
C PRO A 158 2.12 -0.37 20.21
N VAL A 159 2.54 -1.53 20.72
CA VAL A 159 3.95 -1.88 20.97
C VAL A 159 4.11 -3.37 20.65
N ARG A 160 4.78 -3.67 19.52
CA ARG A 160 4.88 -5.00 18.92
C ARG A 160 5.72 -5.96 19.78
N ALA A 161 6.72 -5.45 20.51
CA ALA A 161 7.47 -6.21 21.52
C ALA A 161 6.74 -6.44 22.86
N GLY A 162 5.46 -6.06 22.97
CA GLY A 162 4.62 -6.26 24.16
C GLY A 162 4.02 -7.67 24.26
N ARG A 163 2.92 -7.79 25.03
CA ARG A 163 2.08 -9.00 25.15
C ARG A 163 0.62 -8.64 24.83
N GLY A 164 0.46 -7.78 23.83
CA GLY A 164 -0.84 -7.31 23.35
C GLY A 164 -1.82 -8.44 23.03
N PRO A 165 -1.43 -9.55 22.37
CA PRO A 165 -2.31 -10.68 22.12
C PRO A 165 -2.85 -11.33 23.40
N GLU A 166 -2.00 -11.58 24.40
CA GLU A 166 -2.42 -12.16 25.68
C GLU A 166 -3.23 -11.17 26.54
N ARG A 167 -2.95 -9.87 26.44
CA ARG A 167 -3.77 -8.83 27.09
C ARG A 167 -5.13 -8.71 26.43
N MET A 168 -5.21 -8.72 25.09
CA MET A 168 -6.47 -8.75 24.35
C MET A 168 -7.31 -9.99 24.71
N ALA A 169 -6.66 -11.15 24.88
CA ALA A 169 -7.28 -12.37 25.36
C ALA A 169 -7.92 -12.21 26.75
N ARG A 170 -7.15 -11.71 27.73
CA ARG A 170 -7.55 -11.63 29.15
C ARG A 170 -8.49 -10.48 29.47
N GLU A 171 -8.24 -9.30 28.90
CA GLU A 171 -8.90 -8.04 29.26
C GLU A 171 -10.12 -7.73 28.39
N LEU A 172 -10.29 -8.42 27.25
CA LEU A 172 -11.44 -8.24 26.35
C LEU A 172 -12.09 -9.55 25.86
N LEU A 173 -11.35 -10.44 25.20
CA LEU A 173 -11.96 -11.60 24.54
C LEU A 173 -12.59 -12.58 25.56
N LEU A 174 -11.96 -12.82 26.71
CA LEU A 174 -12.54 -13.64 27.78
C LEU A 174 -13.76 -12.99 28.45
N PRO A 175 -13.75 -11.70 28.84
CA PRO A 175 -14.96 -10.98 29.24
C PRO A 175 -16.11 -11.07 28.23
N LEU A 176 -15.85 -10.81 26.94
CA LEU A 176 -16.87 -10.94 25.88
C LEU A 176 -17.39 -12.37 25.73
N ALA A 177 -16.50 -13.37 25.76
CA ALA A 177 -16.86 -14.79 25.72
C ALA A 177 -17.70 -15.26 26.92
N GLY A 178 -17.58 -14.58 28.07
CA GLY A 178 -18.38 -14.81 29.26
C GLY A 178 -19.82 -14.29 29.15
N LEU A 179 -20.08 -13.29 28.30
CA LEU A 179 -21.42 -12.72 28.11
C LEU A 179 -22.32 -13.69 27.33
N PRO A 180 -23.47 -14.13 27.90
CA PRO A 180 -24.30 -15.15 27.26
C PRO A 180 -25.03 -14.66 25.99
N SER A 181 -25.12 -13.34 25.82
CA SER A 181 -25.66 -12.63 24.66
C SER A 181 -24.69 -12.52 23.48
N VAL A 182 -23.39 -12.71 23.71
CA VAL A 182 -22.35 -12.51 22.70
C VAL A 182 -22.00 -13.83 22.02
N ARG A 183 -22.01 -13.80 20.68
CA ARG A 183 -21.45 -14.82 19.81
C ARG A 183 -20.15 -14.27 19.23
N LEU A 184 -19.02 -14.80 19.68
CA LEU A 184 -17.68 -14.29 19.40
C LEU A 184 -16.93 -15.22 18.42
N LEU A 185 -16.26 -14.62 17.44
CA LEU A 185 -15.22 -15.26 16.63
C LEU A 185 -13.96 -14.41 16.77
N ALA A 186 -12.80 -15.04 17.00
CA ALA A 186 -11.53 -14.33 17.04
C ALA A 186 -10.46 -15.09 16.25
N GLU A 187 -9.64 -14.39 15.47
CA GLU A 187 -8.41 -14.91 14.89
C GLU A 187 -7.27 -14.66 15.86
N VAL A 188 -6.65 -15.73 16.36
CA VAL A 188 -5.75 -15.67 17.53
C VAL A 188 -4.54 -16.61 17.38
N PRO A 189 -3.37 -16.25 17.94
CA PRO A 189 -2.24 -17.17 18.09
C PRO A 189 -2.63 -18.47 18.81
N ARG A 190 -2.01 -19.60 18.44
CA ARG A 190 -2.35 -20.92 18.99
C ARG A 190 -2.23 -21.01 20.52
N ALA A 191 -1.29 -20.27 21.12
CA ALA A 191 -1.15 -20.15 22.57
C ALA A 191 -2.34 -19.41 23.22
N VAL A 192 -2.77 -18.30 22.60
CA VAL A 192 -3.95 -17.52 23.03
C VAL A 192 -5.24 -18.33 22.87
N ALA A 193 -5.39 -19.05 21.76
CA ALA A 193 -6.52 -19.96 21.54
C ALA A 193 -6.65 -21.01 22.67
N ALA A 194 -5.52 -21.61 23.05
CA ALA A 194 -5.47 -22.58 24.15
C ALA A 194 -5.79 -21.95 25.52
N GLU A 195 -5.30 -20.74 25.79
CA GLU A 195 -5.62 -20.02 27.04
C GLU A 195 -7.11 -19.69 27.16
N ILE A 196 -7.71 -19.09 26.12
CA ILE A 196 -9.13 -18.73 26.11
C ILE A 196 -10.00 -19.99 26.23
N ALA A 197 -9.67 -21.06 25.49
CA ALA A 197 -10.41 -22.32 25.54
C ALA A 197 -10.31 -23.02 26.91
N ALA A 198 -9.18 -22.92 27.60
CA ALA A 198 -8.98 -23.51 28.93
C ALA A 198 -9.66 -22.73 30.07
N ALA A 199 -9.88 -21.42 29.90
CA ALA A 199 -10.54 -20.56 30.89
C ALA A 199 -12.08 -20.59 30.80
N LEU A 200 -12.65 -21.03 29.68
CA LEU A 200 -14.11 -21.08 29.45
C LEU A 200 -14.73 -22.44 29.84
N PRO A 201 -16.03 -22.49 30.22
CA PRO A 201 -16.71 -23.74 30.49
C PRO A 201 -16.76 -24.65 29.26
N ALA A 202 -16.59 -25.97 29.45
CA ALA A 202 -16.61 -26.95 28.36
C ALA A 202 -17.86 -26.81 27.46
N GLY A 203 -17.66 -26.79 26.15
CA GLY A 203 -18.72 -26.55 25.15
C GLY A 203 -19.02 -25.07 24.85
N THR A 204 -18.47 -24.11 25.61
CA THR A 204 -18.66 -22.67 25.31
C THR A 204 -17.87 -22.22 24.09
N ALA A 205 -16.69 -22.82 23.87
CA ALA A 205 -15.75 -22.48 22.82
C ALA A 205 -15.38 -23.68 21.93
N GLN A 206 -15.14 -23.40 20.65
CA GLN A 206 -14.51 -24.29 19.68
C GLN A 206 -13.20 -23.65 19.19
N VAL A 207 -12.12 -24.43 19.16
CA VAL A 207 -10.89 -24.05 18.45
C VAL A 207 -10.96 -24.61 17.04
N ILE A 208 -10.76 -23.76 16.03
CA ILE A 208 -10.67 -24.11 14.61
C ILE A 208 -9.20 -23.94 14.23
N ASP A 209 -8.40 -24.97 14.49
CA ASP A 209 -6.98 -24.99 14.14
C ASP A 209 -6.80 -25.43 12.69
N LEU A 210 -6.29 -24.55 11.83
CA LEU A 210 -6.14 -24.79 10.40
C LEU A 210 -5.03 -25.77 10.02
N ASP A 211 -4.22 -26.23 10.97
CA ASP A 211 -3.23 -27.30 10.74
C ASP A 211 -3.71 -28.65 11.29
N ALA A 212 -4.80 -28.69 12.05
CA ALA A 212 -5.41 -29.94 12.50
C ALA A 212 -5.91 -30.75 11.29
N PRO A 213 -5.75 -32.09 11.26
CA PRO A 213 -6.07 -32.93 10.09
C PRO A 213 -7.50 -32.78 9.55
N GLU A 214 -8.46 -32.41 10.39
CA GLU A 214 -9.85 -32.15 10.06
C GLU A 214 -10.07 -30.83 9.27
N HIS A 215 -9.17 -29.86 9.38
CA HIS A 215 -9.25 -28.55 8.72
C HIS A 215 -8.10 -28.29 7.72
N ALA A 216 -7.02 -29.09 7.80
CA ALA A 216 -5.95 -29.16 6.82
C ALA A 216 -6.49 -29.43 5.40
N ASP A 217 -5.92 -28.75 4.41
CA ASP A 217 -6.43 -28.77 3.03
C ASP A 217 -5.26 -28.87 2.03
N LEU A 218 -4.60 -30.04 2.03
CA LEU A 218 -3.51 -30.36 1.12
C LEU A 218 -3.97 -30.35 -0.35
N HIS A 219 -5.23 -30.70 -0.63
CA HIS A 219 -5.77 -30.71 -1.99
C HIS A 219 -5.94 -29.28 -2.53
N GLY A 220 -6.63 -28.40 -1.80
CA GLY A 220 -6.78 -26.99 -2.17
C GLY A 220 -5.45 -26.22 -2.16
N LEU A 221 -4.48 -26.61 -1.32
CA LEU A 221 -3.11 -26.07 -1.38
C LEU A 221 -2.37 -26.54 -2.63
N THR A 222 -2.47 -27.83 -3.00
CA THR A 222 -1.92 -28.35 -4.26
C THR A 222 -2.51 -27.61 -5.46
N LEU A 223 -3.84 -27.44 -5.49
CA LEU A 223 -4.54 -26.73 -6.57
C LEU A 223 -4.12 -25.25 -6.65
N GLN A 224 -4.07 -24.54 -5.53
CA GLN A 224 -3.57 -23.15 -5.47
C GLN A 224 -2.14 -23.05 -6.03
N THR A 225 -1.26 -23.96 -5.61
CA THR A 225 0.15 -24.01 -6.07
C THR A 225 0.23 -24.33 -7.56
N GLN A 226 -0.64 -25.22 -8.07
CA GLN A 226 -0.69 -25.59 -9.49
C GLN A 226 -1.19 -24.43 -10.37
N ILE A 227 -2.20 -23.67 -9.91
CA ILE A 227 -2.72 -22.48 -10.60
C ILE A 227 -1.66 -21.38 -10.64
N ALA A 228 -0.96 -21.13 -9.54
CA ALA A 228 0.13 -20.14 -9.48
C ALA A 228 1.34 -20.50 -10.36
N LEU A 229 1.43 -21.75 -10.84
CA LEU A 229 2.44 -22.24 -11.78
C LEU A 229 1.90 -22.40 -13.22
N ASP A 230 0.65 -22.02 -13.50
CA ASP A 230 0.00 -22.27 -14.79
C ASP A 230 0.05 -21.03 -15.71
N PRO A 231 0.65 -21.10 -16.91
CA PRO A 231 0.73 -19.96 -17.81
C PRO A 231 -0.62 -19.41 -18.29
N ASN A 232 -1.70 -20.19 -18.18
CA ASN A 232 -3.07 -19.71 -18.45
C ASN A 232 -3.57 -18.72 -17.38
N PHE A 233 -2.89 -18.64 -16.23
CA PHE A 233 -3.20 -17.76 -15.10
C PHE A 233 -2.05 -16.77 -14.81
N GLY A 234 -1.18 -16.52 -15.79
CA GLY A 234 -0.14 -15.48 -15.74
C GLY A 234 1.27 -15.93 -15.36
N ALA A 235 1.51 -17.23 -15.13
CA ALA A 235 2.88 -17.71 -14.90
C ALA A 235 3.74 -17.60 -16.20
N PRO A 236 5.04 -17.25 -16.11
CA PRO A 236 5.93 -17.26 -17.27
C PRO A 236 6.08 -18.67 -17.84
N ARG A 237 6.21 -18.77 -19.17
CA ARG A 237 6.33 -20.06 -19.89
C ARG A 237 7.73 -20.67 -19.70
N LEU A 238 7.84 -21.50 -18.68
CA LEU A 238 9.02 -22.25 -18.29
C LEU A 238 8.77 -23.77 -18.41
N PRO A 239 9.81 -24.62 -18.58
CA PRO A 239 9.63 -26.06 -18.79
C PRO A 239 8.79 -26.78 -17.71
N PHE A 240 8.87 -26.33 -16.45
CA PHE A 240 8.11 -26.88 -15.32
C PHE A 240 6.71 -26.25 -15.13
N THR A 241 6.35 -25.24 -15.93
CA THR A 241 5.02 -24.62 -15.96
C THR A 241 4.20 -25.08 -17.18
N GLU A 242 4.86 -25.38 -18.30
CA GLU A 242 4.20 -25.83 -19.53
C GLU A 242 3.89 -27.33 -19.53
N ASP A 243 4.79 -28.19 -19.01
CA ASP A 243 4.50 -29.61 -18.83
C ASP A 243 3.50 -29.81 -17.66
N PRO A 244 2.27 -30.31 -17.90
CA PRO A 244 1.30 -30.54 -16.83
C PRO A 244 1.75 -31.59 -15.81
N GLN A 245 2.60 -32.55 -16.18
CA GLN A 245 3.15 -33.55 -15.27
C GLN A 245 4.18 -32.92 -14.33
N MET A 246 5.18 -32.19 -14.87
CA MET A 246 6.15 -31.46 -14.06
C MET A 246 5.48 -30.41 -13.17
N ARG A 247 4.50 -29.66 -13.70
CA ARG A 247 3.73 -28.66 -12.93
C ARG A 247 2.96 -29.29 -11.77
N LEU A 248 2.31 -30.44 -12.01
CA LEU A 248 1.59 -31.17 -10.97
C LEU A 248 2.55 -31.76 -9.92
N TRP A 249 3.69 -32.32 -10.34
CA TRP A 249 4.72 -32.84 -9.43
C TRP A 249 5.31 -31.74 -8.55
N LEU A 250 5.62 -30.57 -9.13
CA LEU A 250 6.13 -29.41 -8.39
C LEU A 250 5.09 -28.90 -7.37
N ALA A 251 3.84 -28.73 -7.80
CA ALA A 251 2.75 -28.30 -6.94
C ALA A 251 2.48 -29.29 -5.78
N GLN A 252 2.42 -30.60 -6.08
CA GLN A 252 2.28 -31.66 -5.07
C GLN A 252 3.47 -31.72 -4.13
N GLY A 253 4.70 -31.56 -4.64
CA GLY A 253 5.92 -31.62 -3.86
C GLY A 253 6.06 -30.46 -2.87
N ILE A 254 5.82 -29.23 -3.33
CA ILE A 254 5.78 -28.03 -2.47
C ILE A 254 4.65 -28.18 -1.44
N ALA A 255 3.41 -28.42 -1.88
CA ALA A 255 2.26 -28.50 -0.99
C ALA A 255 2.41 -29.61 0.07
N SER A 256 2.94 -30.78 -0.31
CA SER A 256 3.23 -31.87 0.62
C SER A 256 4.33 -31.50 1.59
N ARG A 257 5.42 -30.85 1.15
CA ARG A 257 6.49 -30.45 2.08
C ARG A 257 6.00 -29.44 3.10
N THR A 258 5.28 -28.40 2.68
CA THR A 258 4.65 -27.44 3.59
C THR A 258 3.66 -28.11 4.55
N ALA A 259 2.87 -29.10 4.08
CA ALA A 259 1.94 -29.83 4.94
C ALA A 259 2.60 -30.87 5.88
N THR A 260 3.87 -31.21 5.66
CA THR A 260 4.66 -32.07 6.59
C THR A 260 5.47 -31.26 7.62
N GLY A 261 5.53 -29.93 7.50
CA GLY A 261 6.04 -29.06 8.54
C GLY A 261 5.00 -28.86 9.67
N PRO A 262 5.39 -28.24 10.80
CA PRO A 262 4.46 -27.84 11.86
C PRO A 262 3.63 -26.61 11.45
N GLY A 263 2.91 -26.70 10.34
CA GLY A 263 2.09 -25.62 9.78
C GLY A 263 1.90 -25.74 8.27
N GLY A 264 0.68 -25.96 7.81
CA GLY A 264 0.28 -25.98 6.40
C GLY A 264 0.23 -24.57 5.80
N SER A 265 1.39 -23.89 5.77
CA SER A 265 1.51 -22.49 5.39
C SER A 265 1.34 -22.28 3.90
N ARG A 266 0.22 -21.66 3.52
CA ARG A 266 -0.07 -21.25 2.13
C ARG A 266 0.89 -20.17 1.66
N LEU A 267 1.37 -19.34 2.58
CA LEU A 267 2.44 -18.37 2.34
C LEU A 267 3.73 -19.06 1.89
N THR A 268 4.19 -20.11 2.59
CA THR A 268 5.40 -20.85 2.20
C THR A 268 5.30 -21.42 0.78
N ALA A 269 4.13 -21.94 0.40
CA ALA A 269 3.90 -22.43 -0.97
C ALA A 269 3.95 -21.29 -2.01
N GLN A 270 3.33 -20.14 -1.72
CA GLN A 270 3.40 -18.96 -2.58
C GLN A 270 4.84 -18.44 -2.76
N LEU A 271 5.60 -18.33 -1.66
CA LEU A 271 7.00 -17.89 -1.68
C LEU A 271 7.90 -18.87 -2.45
N ALA A 272 7.68 -20.18 -2.31
CA ALA A 272 8.39 -21.21 -3.07
C ALA A 272 8.08 -21.13 -4.58
N VAL A 273 6.82 -20.91 -4.95
CA VAL A 273 6.44 -20.66 -6.36
C VAL A 273 7.11 -19.39 -6.88
N ASN A 274 7.00 -18.26 -6.16
CA ASN A 274 7.62 -17.01 -6.55
C ASN A 274 9.14 -17.15 -6.74
N ALA A 275 9.84 -17.87 -5.83
CA ALA A 275 11.26 -18.13 -5.94
C ALA A 275 11.64 -19.05 -7.12
N HIS A 276 10.77 -20.00 -7.51
CA HIS A 276 10.96 -20.79 -8.73
C HIS A 276 10.68 -20.01 -10.01
N LEU A 277 9.70 -19.09 -10.02
CA LEU A 277 9.37 -18.29 -11.20
C LEU A 277 10.38 -17.15 -11.44
N LEU A 278 10.85 -16.47 -10.38
CA LEU A 278 11.83 -15.38 -10.46
C LEU A 278 13.25 -15.89 -10.79
N ALA A 279 13.60 -17.09 -10.31
CA ALA A 279 14.86 -17.75 -10.61
C ALA A 279 14.57 -19.18 -11.10
N PRO A 280 14.40 -19.43 -12.42
CA PRO A 280 14.04 -20.75 -12.95
C PRO A 280 15.14 -21.81 -12.81
N GLU A 281 16.40 -21.40 -12.88
CA GLU A 281 17.57 -22.27 -12.73
C GLU A 281 18.13 -22.23 -11.29
N PRO A 282 18.72 -23.33 -10.77
CA PRO A 282 18.68 -24.69 -11.31
C PRO A 282 17.23 -25.26 -11.24
N PRO A 283 16.90 -26.30 -12.02
CA PRO A 283 15.55 -26.87 -12.05
C PRO A 283 15.06 -27.31 -10.65
N PRO A 284 13.73 -27.33 -10.42
CA PRO A 284 13.18 -27.59 -9.08
C PRO A 284 13.60 -28.94 -8.49
N ASN A 285 13.99 -28.94 -7.22
CA ASN A 285 14.52 -30.11 -6.52
C ASN A 285 13.73 -30.35 -5.21
N ALA A 286 13.07 -31.50 -5.11
CA ALA A 286 12.24 -31.85 -3.96
C ALA A 286 13.00 -32.02 -2.63
N ALA A 287 14.34 -32.13 -2.67
CA ALA A 287 15.17 -32.09 -1.47
C ALA A 287 15.30 -30.68 -0.87
N LEU A 288 15.00 -29.62 -1.64
CA LEU A 288 15.14 -28.21 -1.26
C LEU A 288 13.79 -27.48 -1.06
N PHE A 289 12.64 -28.15 -1.26
CA PHE A 289 11.34 -27.52 -1.02
C PHE A 289 11.17 -27.16 0.47
N PRO A 290 10.60 -25.98 0.78
CA PRO A 290 10.66 -25.40 2.12
C PRO A 290 9.56 -25.99 3.03
N ALA A 291 9.82 -26.05 4.34
CA ALA A 291 8.82 -26.47 5.33
C ALA A 291 8.10 -25.26 5.95
N GLY A 292 8.81 -24.14 6.18
CA GLY A 292 8.25 -22.88 6.69
C GLY A 292 8.68 -21.64 5.88
N PRO A 293 8.14 -20.44 6.19
CA PRO A 293 8.42 -19.23 5.41
C PRO A 293 9.91 -18.84 5.41
N ALA A 294 10.61 -19.04 6.54
CA ALA A 294 12.04 -18.78 6.65
C ALA A 294 12.88 -19.69 5.73
N ASP A 295 12.47 -20.95 5.52
CA ASP A 295 13.13 -21.84 4.55
C ASP A 295 12.94 -21.33 3.12
N ALA A 296 11.77 -20.73 2.81
CA ALA A 296 11.51 -20.16 1.49
C ALA A 296 12.33 -18.89 1.23
N VAL A 297 12.56 -18.06 2.27
CA VAL A 297 13.51 -16.93 2.23
C VAL A 297 14.94 -17.43 1.95
N ALA A 298 15.39 -18.44 2.69
CA ALA A 298 16.73 -19.04 2.51
C ALA A 298 16.90 -19.73 1.15
N MET A 299 15.86 -20.42 0.66
CA MET A 299 15.82 -20.99 -0.69
C MET A 299 15.92 -19.90 -1.76
N HIS A 300 15.17 -18.81 -1.64
CA HIS A 300 15.18 -17.72 -2.61
C HIS A 300 16.58 -17.12 -2.76
N ALA A 301 17.26 -16.84 -1.63
CA ALA A 301 18.65 -16.42 -1.63
C ALA A 301 19.58 -17.42 -2.32
N GLN A 302 19.44 -18.72 -2.02
CA GLN A 302 20.22 -19.77 -2.67
C GLN A 302 20.01 -19.84 -4.19
N ARG A 303 18.76 -19.63 -4.68
CA ARG A 303 18.44 -19.66 -6.11
C ARG A 303 19.00 -18.44 -6.87
N LEU A 304 19.09 -17.28 -6.21
CA LEU A 304 19.80 -16.11 -6.74
C LEU A 304 21.33 -16.17 -6.55
N GLY A 305 21.88 -17.28 -6.04
CA GLY A 305 23.31 -17.46 -5.84
C GLY A 305 23.91 -16.72 -4.63
N ALA A 306 23.06 -16.18 -3.75
CA ALA A 306 23.46 -15.53 -2.51
C ALA A 306 23.63 -16.55 -1.36
N ASP A 307 24.27 -16.11 -0.27
CA ASP A 307 24.33 -16.88 0.97
C ASP A 307 22.90 -17.06 1.55
N PRO A 308 22.45 -18.29 1.86
CA PRO A 308 21.12 -18.53 2.44
C PRO A 308 20.85 -17.78 3.76
N THR A 309 21.89 -17.33 4.46
CA THR A 309 21.79 -16.54 5.71
C THR A 309 21.73 -15.03 5.47
N LEU A 310 22.11 -14.54 4.28
CA LEU A 310 22.17 -13.11 3.98
C LEU A 310 20.79 -12.46 4.02
N LEU A 311 19.84 -12.97 3.24
CA LEU A 311 18.50 -12.39 3.16
C LEU A 311 17.75 -12.47 4.52
N PRO A 312 17.77 -13.58 5.28
CA PRO A 312 17.25 -13.58 6.66
C PRO A 312 17.86 -12.49 7.55
N ALA A 313 19.17 -12.22 7.45
CA ALA A 313 19.82 -11.14 8.21
C ALA A 313 19.40 -9.74 7.74
N MET A 314 19.17 -9.53 6.44
CA MET A 314 18.62 -8.28 5.89
C MET A 314 17.18 -8.04 6.34
N LEU A 315 16.35 -9.09 6.45
CA LEU A 315 14.94 -8.99 6.85
C LEU A 315 14.74 -8.98 8.38
N ALA A 316 15.74 -9.39 9.16
CA ALA A 316 15.69 -9.43 10.64
C ALA A 316 15.28 -8.12 11.34
N PRO A 317 15.76 -6.91 10.97
CA PRO A 317 15.29 -5.68 11.61
C PRO A 317 13.82 -5.36 11.26
N LEU A 318 13.37 -5.68 10.04
CA LEU A 318 11.97 -5.51 9.63
C LEU A 318 11.04 -6.47 10.38
N ALA A 319 11.51 -7.69 10.67
CA ALA A 319 10.81 -8.67 11.49
C ALA A 319 10.68 -8.26 12.98
N LEU A 320 11.45 -7.26 13.42
CA LEU A 320 11.47 -6.71 14.78
C LEU A 320 10.98 -5.26 14.83
N ALA A 321 10.47 -4.70 13.73
CA ALA A 321 10.07 -3.31 13.64
C ALA A 321 8.86 -2.99 14.54
N GLU A 322 8.84 -1.76 15.04
CA GLU A 322 7.75 -1.19 15.84
C GLU A 322 6.87 -0.26 14.99
N GLY A 323 5.61 -0.04 15.41
CA GLY A 323 4.64 0.74 14.65
C GLY A 323 4.24 0.08 13.32
N GLU A 324 4.13 0.88 12.26
CA GLU A 324 3.72 0.48 10.90
C GLU A 324 4.87 -0.05 10.03
N GLY A 325 6.11 0.34 10.33
CA GLY A 325 7.28 -0.01 9.54
C GLY A 325 8.53 0.78 9.92
N LEU A 326 9.65 0.42 9.30
CA LEU A 326 10.95 1.02 9.59
C LEU A 326 11.29 2.10 8.54
N PRO A 327 11.73 3.31 8.90
CA PRO A 327 12.25 4.28 7.93
C PRO A 327 13.40 3.68 7.11
N LEU A 328 13.33 3.78 5.78
CA LEU A 328 14.30 3.19 4.86
C LEU A 328 15.79 3.52 5.19
N PRO A 329 16.17 4.74 5.63
CA PRO A 329 17.55 5.04 6.04
C PRO A 329 18.05 4.25 7.27
N LEU A 330 17.15 3.75 8.12
CA LEU A 330 17.48 2.95 9.30
C LEU A 330 17.65 1.46 8.98
N TRP A 331 17.19 1.00 7.81
CA TRP A 331 17.23 -0.43 7.46
C TRP A 331 18.66 -1.00 7.44
N ALA A 332 19.57 -0.37 6.71
CA ALA A 332 20.94 -0.87 6.59
C ALA A 332 21.71 -0.92 7.92
N PRO A 333 21.72 0.13 8.77
CA PRO A 333 22.44 0.07 10.04
C PRO A 333 21.82 -0.89 11.06
N LEU A 334 20.49 -0.95 11.17
CA LEU A 334 19.84 -1.89 12.09
C LEU A 334 20.07 -3.35 11.66
N ALA A 335 20.15 -3.62 10.35
CA ALA A 335 20.56 -4.92 9.83
C ALA A 335 22.03 -5.23 10.22
N SER A 336 22.95 -4.28 10.04
CA SER A 336 24.36 -4.43 10.43
C SER A 336 24.54 -4.70 11.94
N ALA A 337 23.79 -3.99 12.78
CA ALA A 337 23.82 -4.14 14.25
C ALA A 337 23.31 -5.51 14.73
N LEU A 338 22.34 -6.11 14.02
CA LEU A 338 21.87 -7.47 14.28
C LEU A 338 22.84 -8.54 13.73
N ALA A 339 23.42 -8.31 12.56
CA ALA A 339 24.31 -9.26 11.89
C ALA A 339 25.73 -9.29 12.48
N GLY A 340 26.14 -8.26 13.23
CA GLY A 340 27.50 -8.11 13.76
C GLY A 340 28.57 -7.88 12.67
N ARG A 341 28.14 -7.51 11.46
CA ARG A 341 28.97 -7.15 10.30
C ARG A 341 28.25 -6.08 9.49
N ASP A 342 28.99 -5.33 8.68
CA ASP A 342 28.37 -4.39 7.75
C ASP A 342 27.52 -5.12 6.70
N LEU A 343 26.26 -4.69 6.58
CA LEU A 343 25.26 -5.08 5.58
C LEU A 343 24.86 -3.92 4.65
N ALA A 344 25.41 -2.70 4.81
CA ALA A 344 25.04 -1.58 3.96
C ALA A 344 25.34 -1.82 2.46
N PRO A 345 26.48 -2.43 2.05
CA PRO A 345 26.71 -2.81 0.66
C PRO A 345 25.74 -3.90 0.18
N ASP A 346 25.41 -4.86 1.04
CA ASP A 346 24.48 -5.95 0.74
C ASP A 346 23.05 -5.41 0.52
N ILE A 347 22.60 -4.45 1.32
CA ILE A 347 21.26 -3.84 1.21
C ILE A 347 21.17 -2.84 0.05
N ALA A 348 22.19 -2.01 -0.17
CA ALA A 348 22.20 -1.05 -1.27
C ALA A 348 22.13 -1.71 -2.67
N ASN A 349 22.66 -2.92 -2.82
CA ASN A 349 22.61 -3.69 -4.07
C ASN A 349 21.58 -4.83 -4.04
N GLY A 350 21.03 -5.16 -2.87
CA GLY A 350 20.22 -6.36 -2.61
C GLY A 350 18.71 -6.19 -2.78
N MET A 351 18.22 -5.07 -3.32
CA MET A 351 16.78 -4.91 -3.58
C MET A 351 16.19 -6.02 -4.50
N PRO A 352 16.89 -6.55 -5.52
CA PRO A 352 16.41 -7.72 -6.28
C PRO A 352 16.29 -9.01 -5.46
N LEU A 353 17.00 -9.11 -4.32
CA LEU A 353 17.00 -10.25 -3.40
C LEU A 353 15.93 -10.08 -2.29
N ALA A 354 15.69 -8.85 -1.84
CA ALA A 354 14.73 -8.54 -0.77
C ALA A 354 13.32 -8.20 -1.27
N GLY A 355 13.19 -7.63 -2.47
CA GLY A 355 11.95 -7.11 -3.05
C GLY A 355 10.72 -8.01 -2.92
N PRO A 356 10.80 -9.33 -3.17
CA PRO A 356 9.65 -10.24 -3.02
C PRO A 356 9.13 -10.44 -1.59
N PHE A 357 9.82 -9.88 -0.58
CA PHE A 357 9.55 -10.06 0.85
C PHE A 357 9.29 -8.73 1.59
N VAL A 358 9.42 -7.59 0.92
CA VAL A 358 9.27 -6.25 1.50
C VAL A 358 8.24 -5.43 0.73
N THR A 359 7.66 -4.44 1.39
CA THR A 359 6.78 -3.44 0.76
C THR A 359 7.03 -2.08 1.40
N THR A 360 6.78 -1.00 0.67
CA THR A 360 6.73 0.34 1.26
C THR A 360 5.36 0.56 1.90
N VAL A 361 5.33 1.32 2.99
CA VAL A 361 4.08 1.92 3.48
C VAL A 361 4.09 3.36 2.97
N ASN A 362 3.10 3.70 2.15
CA ASN A 362 2.94 5.04 1.60
C ASN A 362 1.97 5.79 2.52
N ASP A 363 2.43 6.90 3.10
CA ASP A 363 1.59 7.88 3.79
C ASP A 363 1.15 8.96 2.77
N GLU A 364 0.02 9.63 3.02
CA GLU A 364 -0.53 10.65 2.11
C GLU A 364 0.29 11.96 2.14
N ASP A 365 1.20 12.10 3.11
CA ASP A 365 2.03 13.28 3.32
C ASP A 365 3.43 13.14 2.67
N ALA A 366 3.66 13.90 1.59
CA ALA A 366 4.90 13.88 0.80
C ALA A 366 6.16 14.37 1.54
N THR A 367 6.06 14.69 2.85
CA THR A 367 7.21 15.00 3.72
C THR A 367 7.62 13.88 4.67
N ALA A 368 6.83 12.80 4.76
CA ALA A 368 7.13 11.65 5.62
C ALA A 368 8.30 10.80 5.07
N PRO A 369 9.15 10.20 5.94
CA PRO A 369 10.19 9.28 5.49
C PRO A 369 9.57 7.96 5.00
N THR A 370 9.97 7.49 3.82
CA THR A 370 9.48 6.21 3.27
C THR A 370 9.72 5.06 4.25
N LEU A 371 8.65 4.48 4.76
CA LEU A 371 8.69 3.30 5.63
C LEU A 371 8.77 2.03 4.77
N ILE A 372 9.56 1.06 5.23
CA ILE A 372 9.65 -0.29 4.67
C ILE A 372 9.22 -1.31 5.73
N THR A 373 8.39 -2.27 5.32
CA THR A 373 7.88 -3.36 6.16
C THR A 373 7.93 -4.69 5.41
N LEU A 374 7.64 -5.80 6.08
CA LEU A 374 7.59 -7.12 5.45
C LEU A 374 6.27 -7.31 4.70
N ALA A 375 6.31 -7.90 3.51
CA ALA A 375 5.15 -8.09 2.64
C ALA A 375 4.07 -9.06 3.20
N HIS A 376 4.29 -9.65 4.38
CA HIS A 376 3.28 -10.41 5.13
C HIS A 376 3.70 -10.56 6.60
N PRO A 377 2.83 -10.31 7.61
CA PRO A 377 3.16 -10.45 9.04
C PRO A 377 3.74 -11.81 9.45
N ALA A 378 3.30 -12.91 8.81
CA ALA A 378 3.81 -14.26 9.04
C ALA A 378 5.29 -14.46 8.65
N LEU A 379 5.87 -13.60 7.79
CA LEU A 379 7.33 -13.56 7.59
C LEU A 379 8.03 -13.05 8.85
N ALA A 380 7.47 -12.03 9.52
CA ALA A 380 8.06 -11.46 10.72
C ALA A 380 8.16 -12.49 11.84
N GLU A 381 7.10 -13.25 12.11
CA GLU A 381 7.15 -14.33 13.11
C GLU A 381 8.13 -15.44 12.71
N ALA A 382 8.12 -15.89 11.45
CA ALA A 382 9.03 -16.92 10.97
C ALA A 382 10.51 -16.50 11.07
N ILE A 383 10.83 -15.24 10.78
CA ILE A 383 12.19 -14.70 10.91
C ILE A 383 12.56 -14.53 12.39
N ARG A 384 11.68 -13.98 13.24
CA ARG A 384 11.89 -13.90 14.69
C ARG A 384 12.20 -15.27 15.31
N ALA A 385 11.53 -16.33 14.85
CA ALA A 385 11.75 -17.70 15.29
C ALA A 385 13.13 -18.29 14.88
N THR A 386 13.84 -17.67 13.93
CA THR A 386 15.24 -18.05 13.58
C THR A 386 16.31 -17.30 14.38
N LEU A 387 15.95 -16.25 15.13
CA LEU A 387 16.91 -15.44 15.89
C LEU A 387 17.42 -16.22 17.12
N PRO A 388 18.74 -16.29 17.37
CA PRO A 388 19.30 -17.03 18.51
C PRO A 388 18.84 -16.54 19.89
N ASP A 389 18.61 -15.23 20.01
CA ASP A 389 17.93 -14.61 21.15
C ASP A 389 17.27 -13.29 20.72
N VAL A 390 15.93 -13.29 20.69
CA VAL A 390 15.09 -12.13 20.37
C VAL A 390 15.32 -10.98 21.37
N ARG A 391 15.62 -11.26 22.65
CA ARG A 391 15.88 -10.22 23.66
C ARG A 391 17.19 -9.48 23.39
N THR A 392 18.26 -10.20 23.04
CA THR A 392 19.52 -9.60 22.62
C THR A 392 19.39 -8.85 21.30
N ALA A 393 18.60 -9.37 20.34
CA ALA A 393 18.31 -8.67 19.09
C ALA A 393 17.63 -7.30 19.32
N HIS A 394 16.56 -7.25 20.12
CA HIS A 394 15.94 -5.99 20.54
C HIS A 394 16.91 -5.05 21.29
N LEU A 395 17.83 -5.59 22.10
CA LEU A 395 18.85 -4.77 22.77
C LEU A 395 19.85 -4.13 21.79
N SER A 396 20.32 -4.87 20.78
CA SER A 396 21.17 -4.32 19.71
C SER A 396 20.46 -3.20 18.94
N LEU A 397 19.20 -3.41 18.56
CA LEU A 397 18.39 -2.38 17.88
C LEU A 397 18.21 -1.13 18.75
N ALA A 398 17.89 -1.30 20.04
CA ALA A 398 17.77 -0.17 20.96
C ALA A 398 19.09 0.61 21.15
N MET A 399 20.25 -0.07 21.11
CA MET A 399 21.55 0.60 21.16
C MET A 399 21.86 1.37 19.87
N GLU A 400 21.64 0.76 18.70
CA GLU A 400 21.85 1.41 17.40
C GLU A 400 20.91 2.63 17.20
N LEU A 401 19.70 2.62 17.79
CA LEU A 401 18.82 3.79 17.84
C LEU A 401 19.28 4.86 18.83
N LEU A 402 19.85 4.50 19.99
CA LEU A 402 20.44 5.48 20.93
C LEU A 402 21.59 6.26 20.30
N GLU A 403 22.42 5.60 19.49
CA GLU A 403 23.51 6.26 18.74
C GLU A 403 23.02 7.17 17.60
N ARG A 404 21.69 7.27 17.39
CA ARG A 404 21.03 8.16 16.41
C ARG A 404 20.18 9.27 17.03
N VAL A 405 20.18 9.41 18.36
CA VAL A 405 19.66 10.63 19.00
C VAL A 405 20.68 11.75 18.73
N PRO A 406 20.29 12.87 18.06
CA PRO A 406 21.23 13.94 17.73
C PRO A 406 21.81 14.63 18.97
N GLU A 407 22.93 15.34 18.84
CA GLU A 407 23.51 16.13 19.95
C GLU A 407 22.56 17.27 20.39
N GLU A 408 21.71 17.73 19.48
CA GLU A 408 20.60 18.66 19.72
C GLU A 408 19.46 18.06 20.57
N GLY A 409 19.44 16.73 20.75
CA GLY A 409 18.53 16.00 21.61
C GLY A 409 17.29 15.41 20.92
N TRP A 410 16.42 14.81 21.74
CA TRP A 410 15.22 14.06 21.31
C TRP A 410 14.23 14.86 20.44
N GLU A 411 14.27 16.19 20.46
CA GLU A 411 13.44 17.05 19.61
C GLU A 411 13.79 16.95 18.12
N GLN A 412 15.03 16.58 17.78
CA GLN A 412 15.54 16.45 16.40
C GLN A 412 15.67 14.98 15.92
N ALA A 413 15.48 14.00 16.80
CA ALA A 413 15.56 12.58 16.44
C ALA A 413 14.43 12.18 15.46
N ASP A 414 14.65 11.19 14.59
CA ASP A 414 13.59 10.62 13.75
C ASP A 414 12.44 10.05 14.64
N PRO A 415 11.15 10.15 14.24
CA PRO A 415 10.04 9.61 15.04
C PRO A 415 10.22 8.14 15.45
N TYR A 416 10.73 7.29 14.56
CA TYR A 416 11.01 5.88 14.88
C TYR A 416 12.09 5.75 15.96
N VAL A 417 13.08 6.66 16.00
CA VAL A 417 14.11 6.70 17.06
C VAL A 417 13.52 7.12 18.41
N ARG A 418 12.47 7.97 18.43
CA ARG A 418 11.78 8.39 19.68
C ARG A 418 10.84 7.31 20.23
N ASP A 419 10.17 6.59 19.34
CA ASP A 419 9.03 5.73 19.69
C ASP A 419 9.37 4.24 19.62
N GLY A 420 9.97 3.78 18.51
CA GLY A 420 10.37 2.38 18.34
C GLY A 420 11.40 1.93 19.38
N ILE A 421 12.26 2.84 19.85
CA ILE A 421 13.20 2.55 20.95
C ILE A 421 12.49 2.04 22.22
N VAL A 422 11.27 2.48 22.50
CA VAL A 422 10.52 2.05 23.70
C VAL A 422 10.08 0.59 23.56
N GLY A 423 9.62 0.18 22.38
CA GLY A 423 9.32 -1.21 22.08
C GLY A 423 10.55 -2.10 22.10
N HIS A 424 11.64 -1.70 21.42
CA HIS A 424 12.90 -2.45 21.50
C HIS A 424 13.45 -2.54 22.94
N LEU A 425 13.36 -1.48 23.77
CA LEU A 425 13.76 -1.56 25.18
C LEU A 425 12.79 -2.37 26.06
N LEU A 426 11.51 -2.49 25.69
CA LEU A 426 10.55 -3.37 26.35
C LEU A 426 10.91 -4.85 26.08
N GLY A 427 11.11 -5.22 24.81
CA GLY A 427 11.55 -6.57 24.41
C GLY A 427 12.91 -6.96 25.00
N ALA A 428 13.85 -6.01 25.06
CA ALA A 428 15.13 -6.16 25.74
C ALA A 428 15.02 -6.33 27.28
N GLY A 429 13.87 -6.00 27.87
CA GLY A 429 13.66 -5.94 29.32
C GLY A 429 14.46 -4.83 30.00
N GLN A 430 14.82 -3.76 29.27
CA GLN A 430 15.71 -2.68 29.74
C GLN A 430 15.03 -1.30 29.84
N LEU A 431 13.78 -1.13 29.40
CA LEU A 431 13.05 0.15 29.42
C LEU A 431 13.16 0.92 30.77
N PRO A 432 13.08 0.30 31.97
CA PRO A 432 13.32 0.99 33.26
C PRO A 432 14.66 1.71 33.43
N ARG A 433 15.63 1.52 32.53
CA ARG A 433 16.89 2.28 32.50
C ARG A 433 16.73 3.64 31.82
N LEU A 434 16.04 3.71 30.68
CA LEU A 434 15.90 4.93 29.89
C LEU A 434 14.80 5.87 30.41
N LEU A 435 13.82 5.35 31.16
CA LEU A 435 12.84 6.14 31.95
C LEU A 435 13.44 7.03 33.07
N LYS A 436 14.77 7.21 33.07
CA LYS A 436 15.50 8.19 33.89
C LYS A 436 15.87 9.45 33.10
N ASP A 437 15.79 9.42 31.77
CA ASP A 437 15.89 10.62 30.94
C ASP A 437 14.51 11.30 30.90
N PRO A 438 14.35 12.53 31.42
CA PRO A 438 13.08 13.24 31.38
C PRO A 438 12.71 13.72 29.96
N TRP A 439 13.67 13.82 29.03
CA TRP A 439 13.41 14.29 27.66
C TRP A 439 12.81 13.19 26.76
N LEU A 440 13.18 11.91 26.96
CA LEU A 440 12.42 10.80 26.37
C LEU A 440 10.92 10.90 26.71
N LEU A 441 10.61 11.13 28.00
CA LEU A 441 9.24 11.27 28.50
C LEU A 441 8.49 12.48 27.89
N VAL A 442 9.22 13.47 27.36
CA VAL A 442 8.66 14.65 26.68
C VAL A 442 8.41 14.38 25.19
N HIS A 443 9.29 13.65 24.51
CA HIS A 443 9.28 13.55 23.05
C HIS A 443 8.70 12.26 22.47
N THR A 444 8.74 11.13 23.19
CA THR A 444 8.07 9.87 22.77
C THR A 444 6.55 10.01 22.79
N ASP A 445 5.84 9.39 21.85
CA ASP A 445 4.38 9.32 21.82
C ASP A 445 3.77 8.83 23.16
N PRO A 446 2.74 9.52 23.71
CA PRO A 446 2.20 9.21 25.02
C PRO A 446 1.31 7.96 25.05
N VAL A 447 0.84 7.43 23.91
CA VAL A 447 0.10 6.17 23.83
C VAL A 447 1.08 5.00 23.82
N VAL A 448 2.12 5.04 22.97
CA VAL A 448 3.23 4.06 22.90
C VAL A 448 3.91 3.92 24.26
N LEU A 449 4.36 5.03 24.84
CA LEU A 449 5.07 5.02 26.13
C LEU A 449 4.16 4.56 27.28
N ARG A 450 2.87 4.95 27.28
CA ARG A 450 1.92 4.45 28.27
C ARG A 450 1.71 2.94 28.15
N ALA A 451 1.50 2.41 26.95
CA ALA A 451 1.25 0.99 26.74
C ALA A 451 2.43 0.12 27.20
N ALA A 452 3.67 0.55 26.92
CA ALA A 452 4.88 -0.12 27.39
C ALA A 452 5.05 -0.09 28.93
N LEU A 453 4.53 0.95 29.59
CA LEU A 453 4.51 1.03 31.06
C LEU A 453 3.37 0.20 31.69
N ASP A 454 2.20 0.16 31.06
CA ASP A 454 1.08 -0.68 31.48
C ASP A 454 1.49 -2.17 31.37
N GLU A 455 2.21 -2.58 30.31
CA GLU A 455 2.84 -3.91 30.19
C GLU A 455 3.74 -4.27 31.39
N ILE A 456 4.69 -3.39 31.74
CA ILE A 456 5.58 -3.61 32.89
C ILE A 456 4.78 -3.68 34.21
N THR A 457 3.71 -2.90 34.35
CA THR A 457 3.01 -2.73 35.63
C THR A 457 1.75 -3.58 35.82
N THR A 458 1.46 -4.49 34.88
CA THR A 458 0.45 -5.56 35.01
C THR A 458 0.52 -6.30 36.35
N GLU A 459 1.73 -6.51 36.88
CA GLU A 459 1.97 -7.04 38.22
C GLU A 459 2.18 -5.91 39.24
N PRO A 460 1.41 -5.82 40.35
CA PRO A 460 1.53 -4.72 41.31
C PRO A 460 2.94 -4.50 41.88
N ARG A 461 3.71 -5.58 42.08
CA ARG A 461 5.12 -5.51 42.52
C ARG A 461 6.06 -4.99 41.44
N ALA A 462 5.75 -5.19 40.16
CA ALA A 462 6.56 -4.68 39.07
C ALA A 462 6.44 -3.15 38.93
N ARG A 463 5.33 -2.54 39.39
CA ARG A 463 5.20 -1.08 39.51
C ARG A 463 6.24 -0.45 40.45
N GLU A 464 6.75 -1.19 41.44
CA GLU A 464 7.85 -0.74 42.31
C GLU A 464 9.23 -0.79 41.63
N SER A 465 9.37 -1.55 40.53
CA SER A 465 10.63 -1.65 39.77
C SER A 465 10.89 -0.46 38.83
N LEU A 466 9.86 0.34 38.55
CA LEU A 466 9.99 1.55 37.73
C LEU A 466 10.78 2.65 38.48
N PRO A 467 11.72 3.36 37.82
CA PRO A 467 12.37 4.52 38.41
C PRO A 467 11.34 5.60 38.71
N ALA A 468 11.67 6.51 39.63
CA ALA A 468 10.71 7.51 40.10
C ALA A 468 10.07 8.35 38.96
N PRO A 469 10.81 8.87 37.95
CA PRO A 469 10.20 9.61 36.86
C PRO A 469 9.21 8.79 36.02
N GLY A 470 9.49 7.49 35.79
CA GLY A 470 8.56 6.59 35.11
C GLY A 470 7.27 6.33 35.91
N ARG A 471 7.34 6.35 37.25
CA ARG A 471 6.16 6.26 38.12
C ARG A 471 5.34 7.56 38.10
N THR A 472 5.99 8.72 38.07
CA THR A 472 5.34 10.03 37.87
C THR A 472 4.70 10.12 36.49
N TYR A 473 5.39 9.70 35.43
CA TYR A 473 4.82 9.64 34.08
C TYR A 473 3.55 8.78 34.07
N LEU A 474 3.60 7.57 34.62
CA LEU A 474 2.45 6.67 34.68
C LEU A 474 1.31 7.17 35.59
N ARG A 475 1.57 8.12 36.51
CA ARG A 475 0.54 8.84 37.27
C ARG A 475 -0.23 9.83 36.39
N ILE A 476 0.44 10.49 35.44
CA ILE A 476 -0.17 11.52 34.58
C ILE A 476 -0.46 11.06 33.14
N ALA A 477 -0.01 9.87 32.72
CA ALA A 477 -0.22 9.35 31.37
C ALA A 477 -1.70 9.32 30.92
N PRO A 478 -2.69 9.03 31.78
CA PRO A 478 -4.12 9.14 31.42
C PRO A 478 -4.60 10.57 31.19
N LEU A 479 -3.84 11.60 31.59
CA LEU A 479 -4.08 13.00 31.24
C LEU A 479 -3.36 13.32 29.91
N LEU A 480 -2.07 12.99 29.79
CA LEU A 480 -1.27 13.24 28.58
C LEU A 480 -1.91 12.64 27.31
N THR A 481 -2.41 11.40 27.40
CA THR A 481 -3.09 10.71 26.29
C THR A 481 -4.45 11.31 25.95
N ARG A 482 -5.16 11.92 26.92
CA ARG A 482 -6.46 12.58 26.67
C ARG A 482 -6.34 14.03 26.19
N THR A 483 -5.28 14.74 26.54
CA THR A 483 -5.05 16.11 26.06
C THR A 483 -4.31 16.18 24.73
N GLN A 484 -3.75 15.05 24.25
CA GLN A 484 -2.87 14.98 23.08
C GLN A 484 -1.76 16.06 23.11
N ALA A 485 -1.26 16.36 24.32
CA ALA A 485 -0.38 17.49 24.55
C ALA A 485 0.96 17.33 23.78
N GLY A 486 1.26 18.30 22.93
CA GLY A 486 2.54 18.42 22.24
C GLY A 486 3.72 18.63 23.20
N PRO A 487 4.98 18.46 22.74
CA PRO A 487 6.15 18.35 23.62
C PRO A 487 6.32 19.48 24.63
N GLU A 488 6.17 20.75 24.23
CA GLU A 488 6.29 21.92 25.13
C GLU A 488 5.26 21.88 26.29
N GLN A 489 4.01 21.52 25.99
CA GLN A 489 2.95 21.39 26.99
C GLN A 489 3.17 20.14 27.86
N ARG A 490 3.63 19.04 27.27
CA ARG A 490 3.99 17.81 27.97
C ARG A 490 5.13 18.03 28.96
N ALA A 491 6.14 18.79 28.58
CA ALA A 491 7.24 19.21 29.45
C ALA A 491 6.73 20.03 30.65
N ARG A 492 5.86 21.03 30.43
CA ARG A 492 5.23 21.81 31.52
C ARG A 492 4.43 20.91 32.49
N MET A 493 3.68 19.95 31.97
CA MET A 493 2.90 19.00 32.77
C MET A 493 3.80 18.04 33.56
N LEU A 494 4.93 17.61 32.98
CA LEU A 494 5.94 16.78 33.65
C LEU A 494 6.72 17.56 34.72
N VAL A 495 7.07 18.84 34.49
CA VAL A 495 7.68 19.71 35.51
C VAL A 495 6.79 19.78 36.74
N ALA A 496 5.51 20.13 36.58
CA ALA A 496 4.56 20.21 37.70
C ALA A 496 4.40 18.85 38.42
N ALA A 497 4.29 17.75 37.67
CA ALA A 497 4.16 16.41 38.27
C ALA A 497 5.44 15.96 39.00
N PHE A 498 6.63 16.33 38.50
CA PHE A 498 7.89 16.10 39.21
C PHE A 498 8.02 16.96 40.47
N GLU A 499 7.54 18.21 40.47
CA GLU A 499 7.49 19.02 41.68
C GLU A 499 6.54 18.44 42.74
N GLU A 500 5.34 18.00 42.33
CA GLU A 500 4.38 17.28 43.18
C GLU A 500 4.98 16.00 43.80
N ASP A 501 5.72 15.21 43.01
CA ASP A 501 6.35 13.95 43.45
C ASP A 501 7.71 14.16 44.16
N GLY A 502 8.14 15.42 44.37
CA GLY A 502 9.40 15.77 45.04
C GLY A 502 10.68 15.57 44.21
N LEU A 503 10.53 15.28 42.92
CA LEU A 503 11.57 14.96 41.93
C LEU A 503 12.24 16.21 41.32
N THR A 504 12.61 17.16 42.18
CA THR A 504 13.08 18.51 41.80
C THR A 504 14.23 18.54 40.79
N GLN A 505 15.16 17.58 40.79
CA GLN A 505 16.24 17.56 39.79
C GLN A 505 15.73 17.27 38.35
N TYR A 506 14.60 16.57 38.21
CA TYR A 506 13.99 16.30 36.90
C TYR A 506 13.10 17.47 36.45
N ALA A 507 12.40 18.13 37.38
CA ALA A 507 11.72 19.40 37.12
C ALA A 507 12.70 20.48 36.63
N ALA A 508 13.85 20.63 37.31
CA ALA A 508 14.88 21.59 36.93
C ALA A 508 15.52 21.29 35.56
N ALA A 509 15.70 20.00 35.21
CA ALA A 509 16.27 19.57 33.93
C ALA A 509 15.38 19.87 32.71
N LEU A 510 14.05 19.92 32.90
CA LEU A 510 13.11 20.37 31.87
C LEU A 510 12.89 21.89 31.89
N GLY A 511 12.85 22.50 33.08
CA GLY A 511 12.57 23.92 33.25
C GLY A 511 13.66 24.87 32.73
N SER A 512 14.92 24.43 32.66
CA SER A 512 16.05 25.24 32.20
C SER A 512 16.05 25.56 30.70
N ALA A 513 15.31 24.81 29.89
CA ALA A 513 15.28 24.96 28.42
C ALA A 513 14.35 26.07 27.91
N GLY A 514 13.44 26.59 28.74
CA GLY A 514 12.44 27.61 28.36
C GLY A 514 12.99 29.02 28.11
N GLY A 515 14.27 29.15 27.72
CA GLY A 515 15.07 30.37 27.78
C GLY A 515 15.90 30.72 26.54
N GLY A 516 15.73 30.02 25.42
CA GLY A 516 16.18 30.46 24.08
C GLY A 516 17.63 30.16 23.67
N SER A 517 17.77 29.54 22.49
CA SER A 517 19.01 29.34 21.69
C SER A 517 20.17 28.62 22.39
N GLY A 518 20.45 27.38 21.97
CA GLY A 518 21.41 26.49 22.61
C GLY A 518 22.90 26.85 22.46
N ALA A 519 23.71 26.20 23.29
CA ALA A 519 25.16 26.12 23.18
C ALA A 519 25.69 24.84 23.86
N SER A 520 26.52 24.05 23.18
CA SER A 520 27.25 22.92 23.80
C SER A 520 28.28 23.42 24.83
N GLY A 521 28.25 22.83 26.03
CA GLY A 521 28.96 23.33 27.21
C GLY A 521 30.24 22.59 27.58
N SER A 522 31.12 22.26 26.62
CA SER A 522 32.40 21.60 26.93
C SER A 522 33.47 22.61 27.37
N THR A 523 33.80 22.67 28.66
CA THR A 523 35.01 23.34 29.16
C THR A 523 35.70 22.50 30.23
N GLY A 524 37.03 22.56 30.28
CA GLY A 524 37.82 21.89 31.31
C GLY A 524 39.20 22.53 31.49
N ARG A 525 39.80 22.21 32.64
CA ARG A 525 41.14 22.58 33.14
C ARG A 525 41.38 24.00 33.68
N ASP A 526 41.94 24.00 34.89
CA ASP A 526 42.99 24.85 35.48
C ASP A 526 42.73 26.39 35.51
N GLU A 527 42.67 27.07 36.67
CA GLU A 527 43.71 27.12 37.72
C GLU A 527 43.23 27.44 39.17
N VAL A 528 43.97 26.89 40.15
CA VAL A 528 44.37 27.42 41.49
C VAL A 528 43.36 28.20 42.38
N GLY A 529 42.98 27.60 43.53
CA GLY A 529 42.49 28.33 44.71
C GLY A 529 41.75 27.50 45.78
N GLY A 530 42.43 27.08 46.87
CA GLY A 530 41.81 26.34 48.01
C GLY A 530 41.42 27.25 49.21
N PRO A 531 41.02 26.69 50.39
CA PRO A 531 41.19 25.30 50.83
C PRO A 531 40.01 24.61 51.58
N ALA A 532 40.13 23.27 51.76
CA ALA A 532 39.57 22.43 52.85
C ALA A 532 38.02 22.24 52.98
N ALA A 533 37.47 21.06 53.32
CA ALA A 533 38.02 19.69 53.46
C ALA A 533 36.89 18.62 53.54
N SER A 534 37.28 17.33 53.48
CA SER A 534 36.50 16.08 53.78
C SER A 534 35.84 15.33 52.60
N GLY A 535 36.26 14.08 52.36
CA GLY A 535 35.55 13.06 51.54
C GLY A 535 34.63 12.17 52.40
N PRO A 536 34.11 11.00 51.93
CA PRO A 536 34.71 10.00 51.03
C PRO A 536 33.70 9.42 49.98
N PRO A 537 33.69 8.12 49.58
CA PRO A 537 34.68 7.26 48.89
C PRO A 537 34.27 6.84 47.44
N THR A 538 35.00 5.90 46.84
CA THR A 538 34.98 5.48 45.42
C THR A 538 33.88 4.50 44.96
N ALA A 539 33.58 4.52 43.65
CA ALA A 539 32.75 3.55 42.91
C ALA A 539 33.58 2.40 42.26
N PRO A 540 32.96 1.26 41.84
CA PRO A 540 33.67 0.09 41.31
C PRO A 540 34.01 0.14 39.81
N VAL A 541 34.95 -0.73 39.39
CA VAL A 541 35.52 -0.82 38.03
C VAL A 541 34.91 -1.96 37.21
N ILE A 542 34.75 -1.75 35.89
CA ILE A 542 34.33 -2.77 34.91
C ILE A 542 35.58 -3.37 34.21
N PRO A 543 35.71 -4.70 34.06
CA PRO A 543 36.90 -5.32 33.47
C PRO A 543 36.89 -5.34 31.93
N GLN A 544 38.03 -5.01 31.32
CA GLN A 544 38.30 -5.24 29.89
C GLN A 544 38.63 -6.72 29.62
N ARG A 545 38.29 -7.23 28.43
CA ARG A 545 38.72 -8.56 27.96
C ARG A 545 40.02 -8.48 27.16
N THR A 546 40.92 -9.41 27.42
CA THR A 546 42.21 -9.58 26.71
C THR A 546 42.15 -10.73 25.70
N ALA A 547 43.03 -10.69 24.69
CA ALA A 547 43.23 -11.77 23.72
C ALA A 547 44.53 -12.56 24.03
N PRO A 548 44.59 -13.87 23.73
CA PRO A 548 45.78 -14.70 23.96
C PRO A 548 46.78 -14.68 22.78
N PRO A 549 48.08 -14.97 23.02
CA PRO A 549 49.13 -14.95 21.99
C PRO A 549 49.44 -16.32 21.36
N SER A 550 50.12 -16.31 20.20
CA SER A 550 50.86 -17.48 19.68
C SER A 550 52.07 -17.06 18.82
N THR A 551 52.90 -18.02 18.40
CA THR A 551 54.32 -17.82 18.02
C THR A 551 54.63 -17.88 16.51
N ALA A 552 55.71 -17.19 16.10
CA ALA A 552 56.29 -17.17 14.73
C ALA A 552 57.40 -18.27 14.56
N PRO A 553 58.29 -18.32 13.52
CA PRO A 553 58.48 -17.51 12.29
C PRO A 553 58.74 -18.40 11.01
N PRO A 554 59.66 -18.11 10.06
CA PRO A 554 59.69 -17.08 9.00
C PRO A 554 59.84 -17.60 7.54
N ALA A 555 59.67 -16.72 6.53
CA ALA A 555 60.28 -16.84 5.20
C ALA A 555 60.47 -15.45 4.52
N THR A 556 61.38 -15.31 3.55
CA THR A 556 61.84 -14.03 2.96
C THR A 556 62.05 -14.14 1.42
N PRO A 557 62.33 -13.04 0.66
CA PRO A 557 61.84 -12.85 -0.72
C PRO A 557 62.83 -13.25 -1.84
N PRO A 558 62.53 -12.92 -3.12
CA PRO A 558 63.29 -11.81 -3.72
C PRO A 558 62.52 -10.84 -4.65
N GLN A 559 63.22 -9.76 -5.03
CA GLN A 559 62.80 -8.56 -5.77
C GLN A 559 62.50 -8.78 -7.27
N ARG A 560 61.85 -7.79 -7.91
CA ARG A 560 62.38 -7.12 -9.14
C ARG A 560 61.77 -5.74 -9.42
N THR A 561 62.63 -4.80 -9.79
CA THR A 561 62.39 -3.46 -10.39
C THR A 561 62.69 -3.55 -11.92
N PRO A 562 62.68 -2.49 -12.80
CA PRO A 562 62.73 -1.04 -12.55
C PRO A 562 61.98 -0.09 -13.54
N THR A 563 62.23 1.23 -13.40
CA THR A 563 62.07 2.37 -14.36
C THR A 563 60.65 2.70 -14.88
N VAL A 564 60.11 3.93 -14.83
CA VAL A 564 60.62 5.33 -14.79
C VAL A 564 61.27 5.85 -16.09
N VAL A 565 60.60 6.82 -16.72
CA VAL A 565 61.11 7.84 -17.65
C VAL A 565 60.38 9.16 -17.31
N ASP A 566 61.05 10.32 -17.36
CA ASP A 566 60.66 11.48 -16.54
C ASP A 566 60.99 12.85 -17.20
N TYR A 567 60.09 13.85 -17.02
CA TYR A 567 60.25 15.31 -17.29
C TYR A 567 60.61 15.79 -18.73
N PRO A 568 60.57 17.13 -19.06
CA PRO A 568 60.25 18.35 -18.28
C PRO A 568 59.06 19.19 -18.91
N LEU A 569 58.77 20.50 -18.70
CA LEU A 569 59.42 21.64 -17.99
C LEU A 569 58.40 22.78 -17.60
N ALA A 570 58.50 23.28 -16.36
CA ALA A 570 58.28 24.67 -15.85
C ALA A 570 56.90 25.44 -15.79
N PRO A 571 56.79 26.47 -14.90
CA PRO A 571 55.55 27.18 -14.46
C PRO A 571 55.69 28.74 -14.66
N PRO A 572 55.18 29.71 -13.83
CA PRO A 572 54.18 29.73 -12.73
C PRO A 572 53.15 30.92 -12.74
N GLU A 573 52.31 31.02 -11.69
CA GLU A 573 52.01 32.22 -10.84
C GLU A 573 50.53 32.37 -10.37
N PRO A 574 50.30 32.51 -9.04
CA PRO A 574 49.06 33.08 -8.49
C PRO A 574 49.27 34.04 -7.28
N SER A 575 48.59 35.21 -7.27
CA SER A 575 48.39 36.11 -6.09
C SER A 575 47.60 37.38 -6.48
N PRO A 576 47.09 38.22 -5.53
CA PRO A 576 47.02 38.06 -4.07
C PRO A 576 45.58 38.16 -3.49
N SER A 577 45.47 38.06 -2.17
CA SER A 577 44.22 38.19 -1.39
C SER A 577 43.87 39.62 -0.98
N THR A 578 42.64 39.86 -0.53
CA THR A 578 42.29 40.97 0.38
C THR A 578 40.97 40.71 1.10
N SER A 579 40.89 41.05 2.40
CA SER A 579 39.68 41.04 3.22
C SER A 579 39.67 42.28 4.12
N PRO A 580 38.52 42.95 4.31
CA PRO A 580 38.36 43.80 5.49
C PRO A 580 36.97 43.80 6.14
N GLN A 581 36.96 43.43 7.43
CA GLN A 581 36.21 44.05 8.54
C GLN A 581 34.66 43.90 8.64
N PRO A 582 34.09 43.95 9.88
CA PRO A 582 32.67 43.73 10.15
C PRO A 582 31.88 45.02 10.46
N HIS A 583 30.59 45.07 10.09
CA HIS A 583 29.68 46.15 10.50
C HIS A 583 28.31 45.66 10.96
N GLN A 584 28.05 45.92 12.25
CA GLN A 584 26.80 46.25 12.96
C GLN A 584 25.43 45.79 12.38
N SER A 585 24.64 45.17 13.27
CA SER A 585 23.28 44.67 13.01
C SER A 585 22.26 45.77 12.65
N ALA A 586 21.40 45.45 11.68
CA ALA A 586 20.12 46.11 11.43
C ALA A 586 18.97 45.11 11.73
N PRO A 587 17.74 45.55 12.07
CA PRO A 587 16.63 44.65 12.35
C PRO A 587 16.25 43.84 11.11
N ALA A 588 15.93 42.56 11.29
CA ALA A 588 15.55 41.67 10.20
C ALA A 588 14.23 42.14 9.54
N PRO A 589 14.13 42.09 8.19
CA PRO A 589 12.87 42.32 7.51
C PRO A 589 11.89 41.18 7.79
N THR A 590 10.60 41.48 7.73
CA THR A 590 9.52 40.48 7.72
C THR A 590 9.75 39.50 6.56
N PRO A 591 9.46 38.19 6.70
CA PRO A 591 9.59 37.26 5.59
C PRO A 591 8.77 37.73 4.38
N ALA A 592 9.44 37.91 3.24
CA ALA A 592 8.78 38.14 1.97
C ALA A 592 8.30 36.79 1.41
N ASP A 593 7.19 36.79 0.67
CA ASP A 593 6.73 35.62 -0.06
C ASP A 593 7.83 35.07 -0.99
N PRO A 594 7.95 33.74 -1.15
CA PRO A 594 8.88 33.17 -2.10
C PRO A 594 8.56 33.67 -3.52
N PRO A 595 9.57 33.94 -4.37
CA PRO A 595 9.33 34.44 -5.72
C PRO A 595 8.46 33.45 -6.50
N PRO A 596 7.41 33.91 -7.22
CA PRO A 596 6.45 33.03 -7.86
C PRO A 596 7.15 32.13 -8.88
N GLY A 597 6.87 30.82 -8.81
CA GLY A 597 7.44 29.82 -9.71
C GLY A 597 7.15 30.14 -11.17
N ARG A 598 8.11 29.83 -12.04
CA ARG A 598 7.93 29.95 -13.48
C ARG A 598 7.07 28.79 -13.99
N PRO A 599 5.95 29.01 -14.69
CA PRO A 599 5.12 27.95 -15.24
C PRO A 599 5.94 26.90 -16.01
N ALA A 600 5.63 25.63 -15.77
CA ALA A 600 6.30 24.48 -16.38
C ALA A 600 5.35 23.28 -16.42
N THR A 601 5.33 22.55 -17.55
CA THR A 601 4.76 21.20 -17.58
C THR A 601 5.73 20.17 -16.99
N GLY A 602 5.20 19.04 -16.55
CA GLY A 602 5.98 17.88 -16.09
C GLY A 602 6.76 17.19 -17.22
N PRO A 603 7.52 16.13 -16.87
CA PRO A 603 8.41 15.44 -17.81
C PRO A 603 7.69 14.57 -18.84
N GLY A 604 6.39 14.25 -18.62
CA GLY A 604 5.66 13.24 -19.39
C GLY A 604 5.85 11.81 -18.84
N ASN A 605 4.86 10.96 -19.11
CA ASN A 605 4.84 9.53 -18.81
C ASN A 605 5.52 8.74 -19.94
N THR A 606 6.28 7.70 -19.62
CA THR A 606 6.80 6.71 -20.60
C THR A 606 5.89 5.48 -20.67
N ALA A 607 5.81 4.87 -21.84
CA ALA A 607 5.20 3.56 -22.08
C ALA A 607 6.19 2.66 -22.84
N VAL A 608 6.37 1.44 -22.36
CA VAL A 608 7.20 0.39 -22.98
C VAL A 608 6.31 -0.80 -23.32
N PHE A 609 6.30 -1.19 -24.59
CA PHE A 609 5.56 -2.33 -25.12
C PHE A 609 6.53 -3.43 -25.53
N THR A 610 6.54 -4.53 -24.79
CA THR A 610 7.33 -5.73 -25.08
C THR A 610 6.52 -6.68 -25.97
N TYR A 611 7.11 -7.11 -27.08
CA TYR A 611 6.46 -7.95 -28.08
C TYR A 611 7.43 -8.97 -28.70
N VAL A 612 6.89 -10.06 -29.23
CA VAL A 612 7.66 -11.05 -30.01
C VAL A 612 7.60 -10.64 -31.48
N ASP A 613 8.73 -10.30 -32.10
CA ASP A 613 8.78 -9.90 -33.52
C ASP A 613 8.39 -11.10 -34.42
N PRO A 614 7.28 -11.03 -35.18
CA PRO A 614 6.80 -12.15 -36.01
C PRO A 614 7.75 -12.51 -37.16
N ARG A 615 8.75 -11.67 -37.47
CA ARG A 615 9.76 -11.94 -38.52
C ARG A 615 10.97 -12.71 -38.00
N THR A 616 11.23 -12.71 -36.70
CA THR A 616 12.45 -13.27 -36.09
C THR A 616 12.18 -14.28 -34.96
N GLY A 617 11.00 -14.24 -34.35
CA GLY A 617 10.67 -15.03 -33.17
C GLY A 617 11.47 -14.62 -31.92
N GLN A 618 11.98 -13.39 -31.88
CA GLN A 618 12.72 -12.83 -30.74
C GLN A 618 11.90 -11.74 -30.06
N GLU A 619 12.14 -11.55 -28.76
CA GLU A 619 11.55 -10.44 -28.02
C GLU A 619 12.19 -9.11 -28.42
N ALA A 620 11.37 -8.08 -28.53
CA ALA A 620 11.74 -6.71 -28.85
C ALA A 620 10.82 -5.74 -28.10
N TYR A 621 11.19 -4.46 -28.05
CA TYR A 621 10.42 -3.43 -27.37
C TYR A 621 10.18 -2.21 -28.26
N VAL A 622 9.04 -1.55 -28.01
CA VAL A 622 8.72 -0.19 -28.48
C VAL A 622 8.62 0.70 -27.25
N THR A 623 9.31 1.83 -27.26
CA THR A 623 9.26 2.82 -26.18
C THR A 623 8.74 4.15 -26.73
N ALA A 624 7.78 4.74 -26.02
CA ALA A 624 7.27 6.07 -26.33
C ALA A 624 7.13 6.89 -25.04
N THR A 625 7.32 8.19 -25.12
CA THR A 625 7.12 9.13 -23.99
C THR A 625 6.13 10.21 -24.43
N SER A 626 5.18 10.55 -23.56
CA SER A 626 4.24 11.63 -23.81
C SER A 626 4.96 12.98 -23.81
N ALA A 627 4.41 13.95 -24.54
CA ALA A 627 4.90 15.32 -24.51
C ALA A 627 3.75 16.30 -24.77
N PRO A 628 3.85 17.56 -24.31
CA PRO A 628 2.85 18.59 -24.55
C PRO A 628 2.34 18.65 -26.00
N GLY A 629 1.02 18.62 -26.18
CA GLY A 629 0.36 18.67 -27.49
C GLY A 629 0.38 17.37 -28.31
N LYS A 630 1.15 16.34 -27.92
CA LYS A 630 1.21 15.03 -28.61
C LYS A 630 0.19 14.04 -28.00
N PRO A 631 -0.11 12.89 -28.64
CA PRO A 631 -0.91 11.86 -27.99
C PRO A 631 -0.21 11.28 -26.74
N PRO A 632 -0.96 10.66 -25.80
CA PRO A 632 -0.37 9.93 -24.68
C PRO A 632 0.62 8.85 -25.15
N ALA A 633 1.56 8.49 -24.28
CA ALA A 633 2.64 7.55 -24.59
C ALA A 633 2.11 6.20 -25.09
N GLU A 634 1.01 5.75 -24.51
CA GLU A 634 0.27 4.54 -24.85
C GLU A 634 -0.20 4.57 -26.32
N TYR A 635 -0.79 5.68 -26.75
CA TYR A 635 -1.23 5.87 -28.14
C TYR A 635 -0.06 5.99 -29.12
N GLN A 636 1.04 6.63 -28.72
CA GLN A 636 2.25 6.70 -29.54
C GLN A 636 2.91 5.32 -29.71
N GLY A 637 2.98 4.50 -28.65
CA GLY A 637 3.48 3.13 -28.72
C GLY A 637 2.61 2.22 -29.58
N MET A 638 1.28 2.31 -29.44
CA MET A 638 0.33 1.60 -30.32
C MET A 638 0.50 1.98 -31.79
N ALA A 639 0.72 3.26 -32.11
CA ALA A 639 0.99 3.70 -33.47
C ALA A 639 2.30 3.10 -34.04
N GLN A 640 3.39 3.13 -33.25
CA GLN A 640 4.67 2.54 -33.65
C GLN A 640 4.59 1.02 -33.87
N LEU A 641 3.87 0.28 -33.01
CA LEU A 641 3.59 -1.15 -33.20
C LEU A 641 2.83 -1.39 -34.53
N GLY A 642 1.87 -0.53 -34.86
CA GLY A 642 1.14 -0.56 -36.13
C GLY A 642 2.01 -0.30 -37.36
N GLU A 643 2.94 0.68 -37.28
CA GLU A 643 3.92 0.96 -38.34
C GLU A 643 4.89 -0.22 -38.56
N LEU A 644 5.36 -0.84 -37.47
CA LEU A 644 6.16 -2.06 -37.48
C LEU A 644 5.37 -3.32 -37.89
N ARG A 645 4.03 -3.20 -37.98
CA ARG A 645 3.07 -4.28 -38.27
C ARG A 645 3.15 -5.45 -37.29
N VAL A 646 3.34 -5.14 -36.01
CA VAL A 646 3.26 -6.09 -34.91
C VAL A 646 1.78 -6.42 -34.66
N PRO A 647 1.36 -7.71 -34.74
CA PRO A 647 0.00 -8.11 -34.36
C PRO A 647 -0.26 -7.84 -32.87
N VAL A 648 -1.51 -7.54 -32.49
CA VAL A 648 -1.83 -7.23 -31.08
C VAL A 648 -1.61 -8.43 -30.16
N GLU A 649 -1.79 -9.64 -30.70
CA GLU A 649 -1.52 -10.93 -30.06
C GLU A 649 -0.02 -11.24 -29.87
N ASN A 650 0.87 -10.48 -30.51
CA ASN A 650 2.33 -10.60 -30.33
C ASN A 650 2.86 -9.71 -29.19
N VAL A 651 2.07 -8.78 -28.65
CA VAL A 651 2.43 -7.96 -27.49
C VAL A 651 2.23 -8.78 -26.21
N VAL A 652 3.29 -8.96 -25.44
CA VAL A 652 3.34 -9.85 -24.26
C VAL A 652 3.45 -9.10 -22.93
N GLY A 653 3.90 -7.84 -22.97
CA GLY A 653 4.00 -6.99 -21.78
C GLY A 653 3.92 -5.51 -22.11
N ILE A 654 3.33 -4.75 -21.20
CA ILE A 654 3.18 -3.30 -21.26
C ILE A 654 3.52 -2.74 -19.87
N HIS A 655 4.45 -1.79 -19.84
CA HIS A 655 4.87 -1.07 -18.65
C HIS A 655 4.72 0.44 -18.86
N THR A 656 4.27 1.17 -17.84
CA THR A 656 4.17 2.63 -17.87
C THR A 656 4.70 3.26 -16.59
N ASP A 657 5.27 4.46 -16.64
CA ASP A 657 5.80 5.10 -15.43
C ASP A 657 4.64 5.42 -14.45
N LEU A 658 3.56 6.01 -14.98
CA LEU A 658 2.28 6.21 -14.29
C LEU A 658 1.29 5.09 -14.59
N CYS A 659 0.44 4.76 -13.62
CA CYS A 659 -0.74 3.92 -13.84
C CYS A 659 -1.65 4.50 -14.94
N PRO A 660 -2.05 3.71 -15.97
CA PRO A 660 -2.93 4.19 -17.03
C PRO A 660 -4.26 4.76 -16.52
N GLY A 661 -4.72 5.86 -17.12
CA GLY A 661 -5.81 6.66 -16.58
C GLY A 661 -7.21 6.30 -17.09
N TYR A 662 -8.23 6.52 -16.25
CA TYR A 662 -9.65 6.51 -16.62
C TYR A 662 -10.22 7.94 -16.72
N PHE A 663 -9.49 8.84 -17.39
CA PHE A 663 -9.78 10.28 -17.46
C PHE A 663 -10.01 10.77 -18.89
N PRO A 664 -10.73 11.90 -19.07
CA PRO A 664 -10.82 12.60 -20.34
C PRO A 664 -9.43 12.94 -20.90
N GLY A 665 -9.25 12.94 -22.22
CA GLY A 665 -7.93 13.05 -22.85
C GLY A 665 -7.31 11.70 -23.25
N GLY A 666 -8.07 10.61 -23.16
CA GLY A 666 -7.76 9.38 -23.90
C GLY A 666 -8.07 8.06 -23.23
N TYR A 667 -8.49 8.02 -21.95
CA TYR A 667 -8.87 6.79 -21.23
C TYR A 667 -7.88 5.63 -21.43
N THR A 668 -6.58 5.89 -21.21
CA THR A 668 -5.51 5.00 -21.67
C THR A 668 -5.59 3.60 -21.06
N ALA A 669 -6.07 3.46 -19.82
CA ALA A 669 -6.36 2.16 -19.22
C ALA A 669 -7.37 1.33 -20.03
N ASN A 670 -8.49 1.94 -20.42
CA ASN A 670 -9.54 1.25 -21.17
C ASN A 670 -9.03 0.80 -22.55
N VAL A 671 -8.26 1.65 -23.24
CA VAL A 671 -7.76 1.32 -24.58
C VAL A 671 -6.64 0.27 -24.54
N LEU A 672 -5.72 0.33 -23.56
CA LEU A 672 -4.72 -0.72 -23.38
C LEU A 672 -5.36 -2.07 -23.05
N LEU A 673 -6.29 -2.12 -22.10
CA LEU A 673 -6.93 -3.37 -21.67
C LEU A 673 -7.84 -3.98 -22.74
N SER A 674 -8.51 -3.17 -23.55
CA SER A 674 -9.35 -3.65 -24.66
C SER A 674 -8.57 -4.02 -25.92
N THR A 675 -7.41 -3.39 -26.17
CA THR A 675 -6.56 -3.68 -27.34
C THR A 675 -5.60 -4.85 -27.09
N PHE A 676 -5.07 -4.97 -25.87
CA PHE A 676 -4.09 -5.99 -25.48
C PHE A 676 -4.55 -6.81 -24.26
N PRO A 677 -5.70 -7.50 -24.31
CA PRO A 677 -6.22 -8.28 -23.18
C PRO A 677 -5.34 -9.49 -22.79
N ASN A 678 -4.38 -9.87 -23.64
CA ASN A 678 -3.46 -11.00 -23.43
C ASN A 678 -2.06 -10.59 -22.98
N ALA A 679 -1.74 -9.28 -22.97
CA ALA A 679 -0.44 -8.79 -22.49
C ALA A 679 -0.45 -8.71 -20.96
N SER A 680 0.72 -8.82 -20.33
CA SER A 680 0.90 -8.40 -18.95
C SER A 680 0.90 -6.86 -18.86
N HIS A 681 0.18 -6.27 -17.90
CA HIS A 681 0.12 -4.81 -17.70
C HIS A 681 0.72 -4.47 -16.35
N SER A 682 1.58 -3.44 -16.29
CA SER A 682 2.29 -3.02 -15.09
C SER A 682 2.59 -1.52 -15.11
N HIS A 683 2.87 -0.93 -13.94
CA HIS A 683 3.29 0.47 -13.83
C HIS A 683 4.25 0.68 -12.66
N ALA A 684 5.02 1.76 -12.68
CA ALA A 684 5.97 2.09 -11.62
C ALA A 684 5.35 2.93 -10.47
N HIS A 685 4.40 3.81 -10.79
CA HIS A 685 3.81 4.78 -9.86
C HIS A 685 2.29 4.85 -10.00
N PRO A 686 1.55 5.13 -8.92
CA PRO A 686 0.09 5.23 -8.97
C PRO A 686 -0.36 6.52 -9.68
N TYR A 687 -1.61 6.55 -10.15
CA TYR A 687 -2.21 7.72 -10.81
C TYR A 687 -3.75 7.63 -10.77
N GLY A 688 -4.28 7.51 -9.56
CA GLY A 688 -5.66 7.11 -9.24
C GLY A 688 -6.78 8.11 -9.56
N ARG A 689 -8.03 7.69 -9.30
CA ARG A 689 -9.23 8.51 -9.57
C ARG A 689 -9.35 9.71 -8.63
N ASP A 690 -8.84 9.57 -7.42
CA ASP A 690 -8.63 10.63 -6.44
C ASP A 690 -7.44 11.54 -6.80
N GLN A 691 -7.35 12.72 -6.18
CA GLN A 691 -6.31 13.70 -6.48
C GLN A 691 -4.98 13.42 -5.75
N ALA A 692 -5.00 12.70 -4.62
CA ALA A 692 -3.80 12.41 -3.83
C ALA A 692 -2.87 11.47 -4.61
N SER A 693 -3.41 10.35 -5.08
CA SER A 693 -2.72 9.34 -5.89
C SER A 693 -2.11 9.90 -7.18
N ARG A 694 -2.75 10.91 -7.82
CA ARG A 694 -2.16 11.60 -8.97
C ARG A 694 -1.04 12.57 -8.59
N THR A 695 -1.15 13.21 -7.42
CA THR A 695 -0.12 14.10 -6.89
C THR A 695 1.14 13.30 -6.50
N GLU A 696 0.95 12.18 -5.79
CA GLU A 696 1.97 11.18 -5.47
C GLU A 696 2.68 10.67 -6.74
N GLY A 697 1.92 10.18 -7.72
CA GLY A 697 2.44 9.66 -8.98
C GLY A 697 3.32 10.65 -9.73
N ILE A 698 2.94 11.93 -9.76
CA ILE A 698 3.69 12.97 -10.46
C ILE A 698 4.93 13.43 -9.68
N ALA A 699 4.89 13.43 -8.35
CA ALA A 699 6.07 13.64 -7.53
C ALA A 699 7.11 12.51 -7.74
N ALA A 700 6.66 11.26 -7.77
CA ALA A 700 7.49 10.09 -8.03
C ALA A 700 8.08 10.09 -9.46
N LEU A 701 7.23 10.27 -10.48
CA LEU A 701 7.63 10.39 -11.90
C LEU A 701 8.68 11.50 -12.10
N THR A 702 8.45 12.67 -11.50
CA THR A 702 9.36 13.81 -11.65
C THR A 702 10.71 13.53 -10.98
N SER A 703 10.69 12.89 -9.80
CA SER A 703 11.91 12.46 -9.11
C SER A 703 12.69 11.40 -9.93
N HIS A 704 11.98 10.44 -10.53
CA HIS A 704 12.57 9.45 -11.43
C HIS A 704 13.22 10.09 -12.67
N ALA A 705 12.50 10.99 -13.35
CA ALA A 705 13.00 11.70 -14.52
C ALA A 705 14.24 12.57 -14.21
N GLN A 706 14.31 13.17 -13.02
CA GLN A 706 15.49 13.90 -12.55
C GLN A 706 16.68 12.97 -12.28
N LEU A 707 16.46 11.84 -11.61
CA LEU A 707 17.50 10.83 -11.35
C LEU A 707 18.08 10.27 -12.67
N MET A 708 17.21 9.88 -13.62
CA MET A 708 17.62 9.37 -14.94
C MET A 708 18.41 10.42 -15.74
N SER A 709 18.02 11.70 -15.66
CA SER A 709 18.76 12.79 -16.30
C SER A 709 20.17 12.97 -15.70
N GLN A 710 20.29 12.92 -14.37
CA GLN A 710 21.57 13.00 -13.67
C GLN A 710 22.50 11.82 -14.04
N LEU A 711 21.97 10.59 -14.06
CA LEU A 711 22.72 9.39 -14.46
C LEU A 711 23.18 9.47 -15.94
N ALA A 712 22.38 10.08 -16.81
CA ALA A 712 22.74 10.32 -18.21
C ALA A 712 23.71 11.50 -18.43
N GLY A 713 24.10 12.23 -17.37
CA GLY A 713 24.90 13.46 -17.47
C GLY A 713 24.18 14.63 -18.16
N GLN A 714 22.84 14.60 -18.20
CA GLN A 714 22.00 15.58 -18.85
C GLN A 714 21.44 16.60 -17.85
N GLN A 715 21.01 17.77 -18.34
CA GLN A 715 20.30 18.73 -17.52
C GLN A 715 18.91 18.17 -17.16
N ALA A 716 18.63 18.08 -15.86
CA ALA A 716 17.36 17.58 -15.35
C ALA A 716 16.15 18.41 -15.86
N PRO A 717 14.98 17.78 -16.11
CA PRO A 717 13.77 18.50 -16.50
C PRO A 717 13.35 19.48 -15.40
N PRO A 718 12.75 20.63 -15.76
CA PRO A 718 12.22 21.56 -14.77
C PRO A 718 11.12 20.88 -13.95
N GLN A 719 11.06 21.19 -12.65
CA GLN A 719 9.93 20.82 -11.80
C GLN A 719 8.62 21.35 -12.43
N PRO A 720 7.55 20.54 -12.55
CA PRO A 720 6.25 21.03 -12.96
C PRO A 720 5.78 22.12 -12.00
N PHE A 721 5.29 23.23 -12.57
CA PHE A 721 4.73 24.33 -11.80
C PHE A 721 3.42 24.78 -12.44
N ARG A 722 2.33 24.29 -11.87
CA ARG A 722 0.97 24.71 -12.22
C ARG A 722 0.75 26.15 -11.82
N ALA A 723 0.55 27.02 -12.80
CA ALA A 723 0.17 28.40 -12.54
C ALA A 723 -1.15 28.44 -11.75
N PRO A 724 -1.23 29.16 -10.61
CA PRO A 724 -2.48 29.33 -9.87
C PRO A 724 -3.61 29.86 -10.76
N LEU A 725 -4.84 29.43 -10.49
CA LEU A 725 -6.00 29.91 -11.23
C LEU A 725 -6.15 31.43 -11.03
N PRO A 726 -6.09 32.26 -12.09
CA PRO A 726 -6.16 33.71 -11.95
C PRO A 726 -7.54 34.13 -11.41
N HIS A 727 -7.55 35.02 -10.42
CA HIS A 727 -8.77 35.52 -9.78
C HIS A 727 -8.68 37.04 -9.54
N PRO A 728 -9.70 37.82 -9.91
CA PRO A 728 -10.87 37.45 -10.73
C PRO A 728 -10.52 37.48 -12.24
N VAL A 729 -10.94 36.46 -12.99
CA VAL A 729 -11.04 36.53 -14.46
C VAL A 729 -12.38 37.18 -14.83
N PRO A 730 -12.40 38.27 -15.63
CA PRO A 730 -13.64 38.78 -16.20
C PRO A 730 -14.25 37.75 -17.17
N PRO A 731 -15.54 37.41 -17.04
CA PRO A 731 -16.18 36.48 -17.97
C PRO A 731 -16.28 37.10 -19.36
N THR A 732 -15.83 36.36 -20.36
CA THR A 732 -16.07 36.62 -21.77
C THR A 732 -17.50 36.20 -22.11
N HIS A 733 -18.26 37.07 -22.77
CA HIS A 733 -19.57 36.69 -23.28
C HIS A 733 -19.41 35.56 -24.30
N VAL A 734 -20.01 34.40 -24.04
CA VAL A 734 -20.03 33.26 -24.98
C VAL A 734 -20.51 33.74 -26.35
N LEU A 735 -19.75 33.47 -27.41
CA LEU A 735 -20.02 34.02 -28.73
C LEU A 735 -21.43 33.62 -29.22
N PRO A 736 -22.23 34.55 -29.77
CA PRO A 736 -23.51 34.21 -30.40
C PRO A 736 -23.33 33.14 -31.48
N ASP A 737 -24.32 32.27 -31.68
CA ASP A 737 -24.20 31.13 -32.62
C ASP A 737 -23.77 31.53 -34.04
N ALA A 738 -24.18 32.73 -34.48
CA ALA A 738 -23.83 33.31 -35.78
C ALA A 738 -22.35 33.70 -35.92
N GLU A 739 -21.62 33.88 -34.81
CA GLU A 739 -20.18 34.15 -34.76
C GLU A 739 -19.39 32.89 -34.39
N LEU A 740 -19.95 32.07 -33.48
CA LEU A 740 -19.38 30.78 -33.07
C LEU A 740 -19.33 29.77 -34.23
N GLY A 741 -20.37 29.70 -35.06
CA GLY A 741 -20.40 28.82 -36.23
C GLY A 741 -19.25 29.06 -37.22
N PRO A 742 -19.01 30.31 -37.65
CA PRO A 742 -17.80 30.69 -38.40
C PRO A 742 -16.49 30.37 -37.68
N LEU A 743 -16.37 30.63 -36.37
CA LEU A 743 -15.16 30.32 -35.60
C LEU A 743 -14.86 28.81 -35.60
N LEU A 744 -15.85 27.97 -35.32
CA LEU A 744 -15.72 26.50 -35.41
C LEU A 744 -15.29 26.08 -36.82
N THR A 745 -15.87 26.72 -37.84
CA THR A 745 -15.58 26.44 -39.26
C THR A 745 -14.15 26.83 -39.64
N GLN A 746 -13.61 27.89 -39.03
CA GLN A 746 -12.21 28.32 -39.18
C GLN A 746 -11.22 27.40 -38.44
N VAL A 747 -11.58 26.92 -37.24
CA VAL A 747 -10.69 26.10 -36.38
C VAL A 747 -10.63 24.64 -36.85
N PHE A 748 -11.76 24.04 -37.22
CA PHE A 748 -11.85 22.61 -37.56
C PHE A 748 -11.97 22.35 -39.08
N GLY A 749 -12.38 23.35 -39.87
CA GLY A 749 -12.77 23.18 -41.27
C GLY A 749 -14.26 22.79 -41.41
N ALA A 750 -14.91 23.25 -42.49
CA ALA A 750 -16.37 23.14 -42.66
C ALA A 750 -16.90 21.70 -42.57
N GLU A 751 -16.23 20.74 -43.23
CA GLU A 751 -16.60 19.32 -43.23
C GLU A 751 -16.49 18.65 -41.84
N LYS A 752 -15.82 19.30 -40.88
CA LYS A 752 -15.66 18.84 -39.49
C LYS A 752 -16.53 19.61 -38.49
N VAL A 753 -17.46 20.47 -38.94
CA VAL A 753 -18.44 21.12 -38.06
C VAL A 753 -19.84 20.57 -38.31
N ARG A 754 -20.27 19.70 -37.41
CA ARG A 754 -21.57 19.01 -37.48
C ARG A 754 -22.69 19.92 -37.02
N ARG A 755 -23.60 20.24 -37.95
CA ARG A 755 -24.86 20.96 -37.68
C ARG A 755 -26.03 20.01 -37.89
N TYR A 756 -26.99 20.03 -36.97
CA TYR A 756 -28.10 19.07 -36.96
C TYR A 756 -29.36 19.68 -37.58
N ALA A 757 -30.11 18.88 -38.34
CA ALA A 757 -31.31 19.34 -39.01
C ALA A 757 -32.38 19.80 -37.99
N PRO A 758 -33.06 20.94 -38.18
CA PRO A 758 -34.09 21.43 -37.26
C PRO A 758 -35.21 20.42 -36.98
N GLN A 759 -35.52 19.55 -37.94
CA GLN A 759 -36.53 18.50 -37.81
C GLN A 759 -36.13 17.41 -36.79
N LEU A 760 -34.84 17.08 -36.71
CA LEU A 760 -34.28 16.13 -35.73
C LEU A 760 -34.22 16.77 -34.33
N LEU A 761 -33.83 18.04 -34.26
CA LEU A 761 -33.78 18.80 -33.01
C LEU A 761 -35.18 19.12 -32.45
N ALA A 762 -36.20 19.23 -33.30
CA ALA A 762 -37.58 19.44 -32.88
C ALA A 762 -38.11 18.28 -32.00
N THR A 763 -37.66 17.05 -32.24
CA THR A 763 -37.99 15.86 -31.44
C THR A 763 -37.06 15.63 -30.25
N ALA A 764 -35.91 16.29 -30.19
CA ALA A 764 -34.94 16.13 -29.11
C ALA A 764 -35.38 16.85 -27.82
N ALA A 765 -35.16 16.20 -26.67
CA ALA A 765 -35.57 16.70 -25.35
C ALA A 765 -34.54 17.71 -24.78
N LEU A 766 -34.34 18.81 -25.50
CA LEU A 766 -33.30 19.82 -25.29
C LEU A 766 -33.87 21.25 -25.12
N PRO A 767 -33.23 22.14 -24.32
CA PRO A 767 -33.56 23.56 -24.28
C PRO A 767 -33.45 24.26 -25.63
N ASP A 768 -34.24 25.31 -25.84
CA ASP A 768 -34.24 26.09 -27.09
C ASP A 768 -32.87 26.68 -27.43
N ALA A 769 -32.11 27.15 -26.45
CA ALA A 769 -30.73 27.63 -26.66
C ALA A 769 -29.80 26.52 -27.16
N ALA A 770 -29.84 25.33 -26.55
CA ALA A 770 -29.06 24.18 -27.00
C ALA A 770 -29.43 23.76 -28.43
N ARG A 771 -30.72 23.80 -28.78
CA ARG A 771 -31.21 23.52 -30.15
C ARG A 771 -30.76 24.57 -31.16
N ALA A 772 -30.77 25.86 -30.79
CA ALA A 772 -30.27 26.95 -31.62
C ALA A 772 -28.78 26.78 -31.96
N THR A 773 -27.95 26.48 -30.95
CA THR A 773 -26.51 26.21 -31.14
C THR A 773 -26.27 24.98 -32.00
N LEU A 774 -26.95 23.86 -31.75
CA LEU A 774 -26.77 22.61 -32.52
C LEU A 774 -27.21 22.74 -33.99
N ALA A 775 -28.17 23.61 -34.29
CA ALA A 775 -28.58 23.91 -35.67
C ALA A 775 -27.65 24.91 -36.37
N THR A 776 -27.21 25.96 -35.65
CA THR A 776 -26.62 27.17 -36.25
C THR A 776 -25.09 27.16 -36.15
N ALA A 777 -24.55 27.07 -34.94
CA ALA A 777 -23.11 27.00 -34.72
C ALA A 777 -22.57 25.63 -35.13
N GLY A 778 -23.24 24.57 -34.63
CA GLY A 778 -22.81 23.18 -34.69
C GLY A 778 -21.88 22.79 -33.55
N LEU A 779 -21.41 21.54 -33.60
CA LEU A 779 -20.32 21.01 -32.77
C LEU A 779 -19.16 20.60 -33.68
N PRO A 780 -17.90 20.58 -33.18
CA PRO A 780 -16.85 19.83 -33.86
C PRO A 780 -17.26 18.36 -33.95
N ALA A 781 -17.13 17.77 -35.14
CA ALA A 781 -17.53 16.39 -35.39
C ALA A 781 -16.64 15.37 -34.66
N ASP A 782 -15.35 15.70 -34.55
CA ASP A 782 -14.31 14.95 -33.85
C ASP A 782 -13.24 15.94 -33.33
N VAL A 783 -12.92 15.82 -32.04
CA VAL A 783 -11.80 16.44 -31.34
C VAL A 783 -11.04 15.28 -30.69
N PRO A 784 -9.99 14.73 -31.33
CA PRO A 784 -9.38 13.47 -30.92
C PRO A 784 -8.96 13.46 -29.46
N LEU A 785 -9.30 12.38 -28.75
CA LEU A 785 -9.14 12.15 -27.30
C LEU A 785 -10.11 12.92 -26.37
N PHE A 786 -10.97 13.80 -26.90
CA PHE A 786 -11.79 14.71 -26.09
C PHE A 786 -13.27 14.74 -26.44
N PHE A 787 -13.66 14.66 -27.72
CA PHE A 787 -15.08 14.68 -28.10
C PHE A 787 -15.35 14.11 -29.49
N LEU A 788 -16.31 13.19 -29.58
CA LEU A 788 -16.89 12.67 -30.81
C LEU A 788 -18.40 12.97 -30.81
N ALA A 789 -18.87 13.71 -31.81
CA ALA A 789 -20.27 14.13 -31.91
C ALA A 789 -21.17 13.00 -32.47
N ASP A 790 -22.36 12.84 -31.91
CA ASP A 790 -23.31 11.81 -32.36
C ASP A 790 -23.70 11.96 -33.83
N THR A 791 -23.87 10.83 -34.52
CA THR A 791 -23.98 10.76 -35.98
C THR A 791 -24.79 9.53 -36.45
N ASP A 792 -25.49 9.70 -37.56
CA ASP A 792 -26.19 8.66 -38.33
C ASP A 792 -25.41 8.20 -39.59
N ALA A 793 -24.21 8.73 -39.79
CA ALA A 793 -23.33 8.40 -40.92
C ALA A 793 -23.09 6.87 -41.05
N PRO A 794 -23.22 6.30 -42.27
CA PRO A 794 -23.01 4.87 -42.50
C PRO A 794 -21.65 4.36 -42.01
N GLY A 795 -21.66 3.23 -41.30
CA GLY A 795 -20.45 2.58 -40.77
C GLY A 795 -20.10 2.97 -39.33
N VAL A 796 -20.73 4.00 -38.75
CA VAL A 796 -20.63 4.29 -37.31
C VAL A 796 -21.67 3.44 -36.55
N PRO A 797 -21.32 2.85 -35.39
CA PRO A 797 -22.30 2.14 -34.55
C PRO A 797 -23.47 3.05 -34.15
N PRO A 798 -24.73 2.58 -34.22
CA PRO A 798 -25.89 3.41 -33.93
C PRO A 798 -25.98 3.76 -32.44
N VAL A 799 -26.32 5.02 -32.15
CA VAL A 799 -26.61 5.48 -30.79
C VAL A 799 -27.83 4.73 -30.25
N MET A 800 -27.67 3.97 -29.15
CA MET A 800 -28.79 3.28 -28.51
C MET A 800 -29.84 4.29 -28.03
N GLY A 801 -31.11 4.03 -28.35
CA GLY A 801 -32.22 4.97 -28.21
C GLY A 801 -32.41 5.95 -29.39
N GLY A 802 -31.45 6.05 -30.30
CA GLY A 802 -31.40 7.04 -31.38
C GLY A 802 -30.56 8.27 -31.04
N MET A 803 -30.29 9.13 -32.03
CA MET A 803 -29.63 10.42 -31.79
C MET A 803 -30.47 11.28 -30.85
N PHE A 804 -29.83 11.94 -29.89
CA PHE A 804 -30.51 12.74 -28.84
C PHE A 804 -31.47 11.94 -27.94
N ALA A 805 -31.20 10.65 -27.70
CA ALA A 805 -31.83 9.87 -26.64
C ALA A 805 -31.43 10.38 -25.23
N ASP A 806 -32.21 10.03 -24.20
CA ASP A 806 -31.79 10.23 -22.81
C ASP A 806 -30.64 9.29 -22.44
N ALA A 807 -29.73 9.77 -21.59
CA ALA A 807 -28.48 9.09 -21.24
C ALA A 807 -28.73 7.75 -20.55
N ARG A 808 -29.80 7.64 -19.74
CA ARG A 808 -30.25 6.38 -19.16
C ARG A 808 -30.64 5.38 -20.25
N THR A 809 -31.54 5.75 -21.16
CA THR A 809 -31.97 4.88 -22.28
C THR A 809 -30.78 4.41 -23.12
N HIS A 810 -29.83 5.31 -23.39
CA HIS A 810 -28.61 4.97 -24.11
C HIS A 810 -27.74 3.96 -23.34
N LEU A 811 -27.39 4.27 -22.09
CA LEU A 811 -26.49 3.47 -21.26
C LEU A 811 -27.06 2.08 -20.96
N ILE A 812 -28.33 1.98 -20.59
CA ILE A 812 -29.02 0.70 -20.39
C ILE A 812 -29.09 -0.09 -21.71
N GLY A 813 -29.32 0.60 -22.85
CA GLY A 813 -29.28 -0.01 -24.18
C GLY A 813 -27.90 -0.55 -24.57
N THR A 814 -26.82 0.01 -24.04
CA THR A 814 -25.45 -0.53 -24.16
C THR A 814 -25.07 -1.55 -23.07
N GLY A 815 -26.00 -1.90 -22.16
CA GLY A 815 -25.81 -2.93 -21.13
C GLY A 815 -25.36 -2.44 -19.75
N ALA A 816 -25.34 -1.14 -19.49
CA ALA A 816 -24.96 -0.58 -18.19
C ALA A 816 -25.98 -0.92 -17.09
N GLN A 817 -25.48 -1.30 -15.90
CA GLN A 817 -26.30 -1.56 -14.71
C GLN A 817 -26.28 -0.35 -13.77
N LEU A 818 -27.16 0.62 -14.04
CA LEU A 818 -27.23 1.88 -13.30
C LEU A 818 -28.02 1.76 -11.99
N PRO A 819 -27.55 2.33 -10.86
CA PRO A 819 -28.36 2.50 -9.67
C PRO A 819 -29.64 3.30 -9.96
N PRO A 820 -30.81 3.00 -9.35
CA PRO A 820 -32.07 3.63 -9.70
C PRO A 820 -32.06 5.17 -9.65
N ALA A 821 -31.48 5.77 -8.62
CA ALA A 821 -31.37 7.22 -8.49
C ALA A 821 -30.47 7.87 -9.55
N ALA A 822 -29.40 7.18 -9.98
CA ALA A 822 -28.56 7.62 -11.08
C ALA A 822 -29.30 7.50 -12.42
N ALA A 823 -30.01 6.39 -12.64
CA ALA A 823 -30.85 6.19 -13.82
C ALA A 823 -31.93 7.28 -13.97
N ASP A 824 -32.66 7.61 -12.91
CA ASP A 824 -33.68 8.67 -12.94
C ASP A 824 -33.07 10.06 -13.17
N THR A 825 -31.89 10.34 -12.61
CA THR A 825 -31.12 11.56 -12.91
C THR A 825 -30.70 11.61 -14.38
N LEU A 826 -30.21 10.50 -14.93
CA LEU A 826 -29.77 10.40 -16.32
C LEU A 826 -30.93 10.41 -17.34
N ALA A 827 -32.18 10.21 -16.90
CA ALA A 827 -33.37 10.38 -17.73
C ALA A 827 -33.68 11.86 -18.07
N THR A 828 -33.09 12.81 -17.33
CA THR A 828 -33.19 14.26 -17.61
C THR A 828 -32.02 14.78 -18.47
N HIS A 829 -31.04 13.92 -18.78
CA HIS A 829 -29.84 14.28 -19.54
C HIS A 829 -29.92 13.71 -20.96
N THR A 830 -29.88 14.58 -21.97
CA THR A 830 -29.98 14.19 -23.39
C THR A 830 -28.58 14.06 -23.98
N ARG A 831 -28.23 12.90 -24.56
CA ARG A 831 -26.91 12.65 -25.17
C ARG A 831 -26.68 13.55 -26.41
N ILE A 832 -25.45 14.05 -26.55
CA ILE A 832 -24.97 14.79 -27.74
C ILE A 832 -23.66 14.20 -28.33
N GLY A 833 -22.97 13.32 -27.62
CA GLY A 833 -21.72 12.70 -28.05
C GLY A 833 -21.06 11.87 -26.96
N THR A 834 -19.76 11.63 -27.10
CA THR A 834 -18.90 10.95 -26.12
C THR A 834 -17.48 11.51 -26.17
N ASP A 835 -16.71 11.41 -25.09
CA ASP A 835 -15.27 11.69 -25.07
C ASP A 835 -14.39 10.44 -25.30
N GLY A 836 -15.03 9.28 -25.49
CA GLY A 836 -14.38 7.98 -25.67
C GLY A 836 -14.81 6.95 -24.64
N MET A 837 -15.26 7.37 -23.45
CA MET A 837 -15.84 6.48 -22.43
C MET A 837 -17.08 7.06 -21.76
N PHE A 838 -17.09 8.35 -21.41
CA PHE A 838 -18.25 8.98 -20.81
C PHE A 838 -19.22 9.44 -21.90
N VAL A 839 -20.51 9.46 -21.55
CA VAL A 839 -21.55 10.00 -22.43
C VAL A 839 -21.62 11.50 -22.20
N ILE A 840 -21.38 12.31 -23.23
CA ILE A 840 -21.52 13.77 -23.13
C ILE A 840 -22.97 14.14 -23.38
N THR A 841 -23.56 14.87 -22.43
CA THR A 841 -24.99 15.11 -22.33
C THR A 841 -25.31 16.58 -22.09
N VAL A 842 -26.57 16.96 -22.35
CA VAL A 842 -27.15 18.26 -21.99
C VAL A 842 -28.30 18.02 -21.02
N GLN A 843 -28.25 18.62 -19.84
CA GLN A 843 -29.32 18.56 -18.85
C GLN A 843 -30.53 19.37 -19.33
N ARG A 844 -31.71 18.75 -19.34
CA ARG A 844 -32.95 19.29 -19.94
C ARG A 844 -33.42 20.61 -19.37
N ASP A 845 -33.22 20.84 -18.08
CA ASP A 845 -33.83 21.98 -17.38
C ASP A 845 -32.90 23.20 -17.28
N SER A 846 -31.57 22.97 -17.33
CA SER A 846 -30.55 24.02 -17.19
C SER A 846 -29.80 24.34 -18.50
N GLY A 847 -29.73 23.39 -19.44
CA GLY A 847 -28.88 23.49 -20.63
C GLY A 847 -27.38 23.25 -20.38
N GLN A 848 -26.99 22.93 -19.14
CA GLN A 848 -25.62 22.58 -18.79
C GLN A 848 -25.18 21.27 -19.47
N VAL A 849 -23.89 21.21 -19.81
CA VAL A 849 -23.22 20.05 -20.40
C VAL A 849 -22.55 19.25 -19.29
N TRP A 850 -22.83 17.95 -19.24
CA TRP A 850 -22.33 17.02 -18.24
C TRP A 850 -21.80 15.74 -18.91
N ALA A 851 -20.71 15.18 -18.37
CA ALA A 851 -20.17 13.89 -18.76
C ALA A 851 -20.66 12.80 -17.80
N ALA A 852 -21.36 11.78 -18.30
CA ALA A 852 -21.95 10.70 -17.52
C ALA A 852 -21.14 9.40 -17.63
N MET A 853 -20.77 8.80 -16.49
CA MET A 853 -19.99 7.56 -16.48
C MET A 853 -20.87 6.32 -16.70
N PRO A 854 -20.50 5.38 -17.60
CA PRO A 854 -21.28 4.16 -17.83
C PRO A 854 -21.34 3.17 -16.66
N LEU A 855 -20.37 3.22 -15.74
CA LEU A 855 -20.19 2.21 -14.68
C LEU A 855 -21.15 2.40 -13.50
N ASP A 856 -21.31 3.65 -13.05
CA ASP A 856 -22.03 4.02 -11.82
C ASP A 856 -23.10 5.10 -12.05
N GLY A 857 -23.11 5.73 -13.23
CA GLY A 857 -23.99 6.85 -13.57
C GLY A 857 -23.61 8.19 -12.94
N SER A 858 -22.39 8.32 -12.41
CA SER A 858 -21.85 9.59 -11.90
C SER A 858 -21.75 10.65 -13.01
N LEU A 859 -21.85 11.92 -12.61
CA LEU A 859 -21.89 13.09 -13.50
C LEU A 859 -20.77 14.06 -13.17
N GLN A 860 -19.91 14.37 -14.15
CA GLN A 860 -18.90 15.43 -14.07
C GLN A 860 -19.37 16.68 -14.82
N TYR A 861 -19.23 17.85 -14.21
CA TYR A 861 -19.57 19.11 -14.89
C TYR A 861 -18.59 19.38 -16.02
N VAL A 862 -19.12 19.77 -17.18
CA VAL A 862 -18.32 20.18 -18.34
C VAL A 862 -18.47 21.68 -18.57
N ASN A 863 -19.67 22.16 -18.92
CA ASN A 863 -19.89 23.59 -19.18
C ASN A 863 -21.33 24.05 -18.96
N SER A 864 -21.50 25.37 -18.83
CA SER A 864 -22.78 26.04 -18.59
C SER A 864 -23.77 25.95 -19.76
N SER A 865 -23.29 25.71 -20.97
CA SER A 865 -24.10 25.59 -22.19
C SER A 865 -23.36 24.87 -23.32
N VAL A 866 -24.11 24.40 -24.32
CA VAL A 866 -23.55 23.79 -25.54
C VAL A 866 -22.63 24.76 -26.30
N ALA A 867 -22.95 26.06 -26.32
CA ALA A 867 -22.11 27.08 -26.94
C ALA A 867 -20.79 27.29 -26.19
N ALA A 868 -20.83 27.32 -24.85
CA ALA A 868 -19.62 27.37 -24.01
C ALA A 868 -18.75 26.10 -24.20
N PHE A 869 -19.36 24.93 -24.31
CA PHE A 869 -18.65 23.67 -24.59
C PHE A 869 -17.97 23.67 -25.97
N ALA A 870 -18.69 24.05 -27.02
CA ALA A 870 -18.14 24.14 -28.37
C ALA A 870 -16.98 25.14 -28.46
N TYR A 871 -17.09 26.30 -27.78
CA TYR A 871 -16.03 27.30 -27.73
C TYR A 871 -14.82 26.83 -26.90
N SER A 872 -15.05 26.10 -25.80
CA SER A 872 -13.99 25.49 -24.98
C SER A 872 -13.22 24.42 -25.75
N LEU A 873 -13.93 23.54 -26.50
CA LEU A 873 -13.32 22.56 -27.41
C LEU A 873 -12.49 23.22 -28.53
N ALA A 874 -13.00 24.29 -29.16
CA ALA A 874 -12.27 25.05 -30.16
C ALA A 874 -10.98 25.67 -29.57
N THR A 875 -11.08 26.18 -28.34
CA THR A 875 -9.96 26.77 -27.62
C THR A 875 -8.91 25.71 -27.26
N LEU A 876 -9.32 24.53 -26.79
CA LEU A 876 -8.42 23.40 -26.53
C LEU A 876 -7.69 22.95 -27.80
N TYR A 877 -8.43 22.70 -28.89
CA TYR A 877 -7.88 22.21 -30.16
C TYR A 877 -6.85 23.18 -30.75
N ALA A 878 -7.19 24.47 -30.81
CA ALA A 878 -6.27 25.51 -31.26
C ALA A 878 -5.07 25.70 -30.30
N THR A 879 -5.22 25.37 -29.01
CA THR A 879 -4.13 25.48 -28.03
C THR A 879 -3.13 24.32 -28.17
N ARG A 880 -3.58 23.06 -28.21
CA ARG A 880 -2.69 21.88 -28.24
C ARG A 880 -1.72 21.89 -29.42
N GLY A 881 -2.15 22.38 -30.59
CA GLY A 881 -1.28 22.52 -31.77
C GLY A 881 -0.05 23.42 -31.56
N HIS A 882 -0.10 24.36 -30.62
CA HIS A 882 1.03 25.23 -30.26
C HIS A 882 1.93 24.65 -29.15
N MET A 883 1.53 23.55 -28.52
CA MET A 883 2.32 22.87 -27.47
C MET A 883 3.29 21.84 -28.05
N ILE A 884 3.04 21.35 -29.27
CA ILE A 884 3.88 20.38 -29.97
C ILE A 884 5.31 20.94 -30.12
N ASP A 885 6.29 20.18 -29.62
CA ASP A 885 7.72 20.51 -29.59
C ASP A 885 8.08 21.81 -28.83
N ALA A 886 7.14 22.35 -28.03
CA ALA A 886 7.38 23.46 -27.12
C ALA A 886 8.22 23.01 -25.90
N THR A 887 9.13 23.86 -25.43
CA THR A 887 9.86 23.59 -24.18
C THR A 887 8.89 23.57 -22.98
N PRO A 888 9.17 22.84 -21.88
CA PRO A 888 8.21 22.71 -20.77
C PRO A 888 7.74 24.03 -20.17
N HIS A 889 8.59 25.08 -20.16
CA HIS A 889 8.19 26.43 -19.73
C HIS A 889 7.29 27.14 -20.76
N THR A 890 7.50 26.91 -22.06
CA THR A 890 6.64 27.43 -23.12
C THR A 890 5.28 26.75 -23.08
N ALA A 891 5.25 25.41 -22.95
CA ALA A 891 4.04 24.64 -22.73
C ALA A 891 3.30 25.09 -21.45
N GLY A 892 4.01 25.27 -20.32
CA GLY A 892 3.42 25.73 -19.06
C GLY A 892 2.74 27.11 -19.18
N ASN A 893 3.34 28.06 -19.90
CA ASN A 893 2.68 29.33 -20.21
C ASN A 893 1.42 29.13 -21.07
N ILE A 894 1.47 28.27 -22.09
CA ILE A 894 0.33 27.97 -22.97
C ILE A 894 -0.83 27.32 -22.20
N VAL A 895 -0.54 26.45 -21.23
CA VAL A 895 -1.57 25.86 -20.34
C VAL A 895 -2.12 26.90 -19.35
N ALA A 896 -1.30 27.80 -18.80
CA ALA A 896 -1.78 28.91 -17.96
C ALA A 896 -2.74 29.84 -18.72
N ASP A 897 -2.40 30.19 -19.97
CA ASP A 897 -3.28 30.96 -20.85
C ASP A 897 -4.58 30.21 -21.18
N LEU A 898 -4.53 28.88 -21.32
CA LEU A 898 -5.71 28.04 -21.51
C LEU A 898 -6.62 28.02 -20.27
N GLN A 899 -6.08 27.87 -19.06
CA GLN A 899 -6.87 28.00 -17.82
C GLN A 899 -7.61 29.34 -17.79
N THR A 900 -6.93 30.42 -18.16
CA THR A 900 -7.48 31.78 -18.21
C THR A 900 -8.62 31.88 -19.23
N ARG A 901 -8.45 31.33 -20.44
CA ARG A 901 -9.50 31.31 -21.47
C ARG A 901 -10.71 30.45 -21.08
N LEU A 902 -10.50 29.28 -20.47
CA LEU A 902 -11.59 28.41 -20.03
C LEU A 902 -12.42 29.06 -18.92
N LEU A 903 -11.77 29.65 -17.90
CA LEU A 903 -12.46 30.42 -16.85
C LEU A 903 -13.22 31.63 -17.40
N ALA A 904 -12.72 32.27 -18.46
CA ALA A 904 -13.40 33.36 -19.11
C ALA A 904 -14.65 32.89 -19.89
N ILE A 905 -14.62 31.71 -20.50
CA ILE A 905 -15.77 31.11 -21.20
C ILE A 905 -16.81 30.59 -20.20
N ASP A 906 -16.37 29.96 -19.11
CA ASP A 906 -17.21 29.45 -18.03
C ASP A 906 -16.43 29.39 -16.69
N PRO A 907 -16.73 30.27 -15.73
CA PRO A 907 -16.07 30.28 -14.41
C PRO A 907 -16.20 28.95 -13.64
N ASN A 908 -17.21 28.13 -13.92
CA ASN A 908 -17.40 26.84 -13.25
C ASN A 908 -16.54 25.71 -13.86
N ALA A 909 -15.97 25.88 -15.06
CA ALA A 909 -15.26 24.80 -15.75
C ALA A 909 -14.10 24.23 -14.91
N LEU A 910 -13.41 25.06 -14.14
CA LEU A 910 -12.27 24.70 -13.28
C LEU A 910 -12.54 24.90 -11.77
N SER A 911 -13.80 24.97 -11.34
CA SER A 911 -14.16 25.32 -9.95
C SER A 911 -14.08 24.16 -8.95
N GLN A 912 -14.05 22.91 -9.42
CA GLN A 912 -13.86 21.69 -8.62
C GLN A 912 -12.82 20.79 -9.29
N PRO A 913 -12.03 20.00 -8.55
CA PRO A 913 -10.92 19.21 -9.11
C PRO A 913 -11.36 18.03 -9.98
N ASP A 914 -12.57 17.52 -9.77
CA ASP A 914 -13.19 16.41 -10.49
C ASP A 914 -14.01 16.82 -11.72
N ASN A 915 -14.18 18.14 -11.96
CA ASN A 915 -14.77 18.65 -13.19
C ASN A 915 -13.96 18.20 -14.42
N TRP A 916 -14.66 17.97 -15.53
CA TRP A 916 -14.09 17.40 -16.74
C TRP A 916 -12.90 18.22 -17.26
N TRP A 917 -13.02 19.54 -17.29
CA TRP A 917 -11.91 20.44 -17.70
C TRP A 917 -10.78 20.53 -16.67
N SER A 918 -11.06 20.37 -15.37
CA SER A 918 -10.00 20.30 -14.35
C SER A 918 -9.10 19.11 -14.59
N LEU A 919 -9.66 17.93 -14.85
CA LEU A 919 -8.92 16.70 -15.16
C LEU A 919 -8.13 16.82 -16.47
N VAL A 920 -8.69 17.44 -17.52
CA VAL A 920 -7.95 17.72 -18.77
C VAL A 920 -6.76 18.64 -18.51
N ILE A 921 -6.97 19.76 -17.81
CA ILE A 921 -5.92 20.74 -17.51
C ILE A 921 -4.83 20.17 -16.60
N GLU A 922 -5.18 19.35 -15.62
CA GLU A 922 -4.24 18.68 -14.72
C GLU A 922 -3.26 17.79 -15.51
N GLN A 923 -3.78 16.94 -16.41
CA GLN A 923 -2.98 16.08 -17.28
C GLN A 923 -2.10 16.88 -18.27
N MET A 924 -2.57 18.05 -18.74
CA MET A 924 -1.74 18.96 -19.57
C MET A 924 -0.60 19.59 -18.76
N TRP A 925 -0.82 19.93 -17.48
CA TRP A 925 0.27 20.34 -16.58
C TRP A 925 1.27 19.21 -16.31
N HIS A 926 0.82 17.96 -16.31
CA HIS A 926 1.67 16.79 -16.14
C HIS A 926 2.48 16.42 -17.41
N GLY A 927 2.20 17.08 -18.55
CA GLY A 927 2.89 16.86 -19.82
C GLY A 927 2.40 15.63 -20.59
N LEU A 928 1.21 15.12 -20.27
CA LEU A 928 0.70 13.84 -20.80
C LEU A 928 0.11 13.95 -22.22
N PHE A 929 -0.32 15.14 -22.64
CA PHE A 929 -0.83 15.41 -23.99
C PHE A 929 -0.92 16.92 -24.34
#